data_AF-A0AAD8XXT9-F1
#
_entry.id   AF-A0AAD8XXT9-F1
#
_cell.length_a   1.000
_cell.length_b   1.000
_cell.length_c   1.000
_cell.angle_alpha   90.00
_cell.angle_beta   90.00
_cell.angle_gamma   90.00
#
_symmetry.space_group_name_H-M   'P 1'
#
loop_
_entity.id
_entity.type
_entity.pdbx_description
1 polymer ?
#
loop_
_entity_poly.entity_id
_entity_poly.type
_entity_poly.pdbx_seq_one_letter_code
_entity_poly.pdbx_strand_id
1 'polypeptide(L)'
;MLMDGADKSLTGVLPLIDDENTIETHVGSILPYTQRKKLERIASLSLELSRHEQAEECYRELLGCFPDQWTYWLGLVDACITQEQGIEEGWNKCRSYAEEVIANDTQKHSLRGPHLFLVELASLKVKRSNGPGEEIEQNLAYLRGEICKYSEKFAPLASCCFADIRPYLCILSKASCPEGDSGNLISNDLKLLLEWAKVMWSDNFQAVDDSSQSEVELSHDEARERRAKLRAYIFATQFVYCLAAECEQLTLQLLEEYAPANKEIALEWRSSLTYLPGVAPNDGGQKEVLPGDELVLLMSQNLQKTASTKASDSSAMPLLEAAALLEEAMDHSPYNPHLKIASMGVYIQLGASHRALSIYQEMGVKQIQMDSCAYLILPSLITGGLYTSAVRLSSSILRLHSSTSKDIKDFASKALQNGYLFKAREMSTFQRAKMRPSLQLLYSKGVVMDFASLLNSNDFEEISSGEQISSVKLGTEKGLCGGDEDIVRSEQIAIDSGSYFNAPCVIHEAANATSDDVCVYSDNRDMDINYFEILHRKQHLTQTEMVTDSLLKGHTHGLLVRAVMAVEAAKAPKKGKVPKSTEEIAYRCQSLTRALAKATHCSLGSLDADSIDESMWKVFSSLCDVIGVVIIGDAGTESDTLLGRENAAVRLLEAAVLSVNKAQTSFNSSGDARGALVCQLLPNCIVPIYTMIETTARLFSLFGWGKRKRLTKAAAGALASLALSFRSLVSDLLQAMTTHRRVEYGVSNETSLVGEDGLNRVANEINQSREMTKDRVDPFLDQMRIDLTSYEEEE
;
A
#
# COMPACT_ATOMS: atom_id res chain seq x y z
N MET A 1 42.50 -24.28 -56.60
CA MET A 1 41.84 -25.34 -57.38
C MET A 1 41.03 -26.15 -56.38
N LEU A 2 39.71 -26.08 -56.28
CA LEU A 2 38.65 -25.78 -57.23
C LEU A 2 37.79 -24.60 -56.76
N MET A 3 37.36 -23.77 -57.72
CA MET A 3 36.23 -22.86 -57.58
C MET A 3 34.94 -23.68 -57.72
N ASP A 4 33.90 -23.31 -56.98
CA ASP A 4 32.65 -22.96 -57.64
C ASP A 4 31.78 -22.07 -56.74
N GLY A 5 31.22 -21.04 -57.36
CA GLY A 5 30.35 -20.06 -56.73
C GLY A 5 28.96 -20.62 -56.47
N ALA A 6 28.38 -20.21 -55.34
CA ALA A 6 26.95 -20.13 -55.17
C ALA A 6 26.66 -18.87 -54.36
N ASP A 7 25.94 -17.97 -55.01
CA ASP A 7 25.29 -16.79 -54.43
C ASP A 7 24.45 -17.22 -53.22
N LYS A 8 24.70 -16.63 -52.05
CA LYS A 8 23.94 -16.85 -50.81
C LYS A 8 22.82 -15.83 -50.60
N SER A 9 22.43 -15.12 -51.66
CA SER A 9 21.09 -14.53 -51.72
C SER A 9 20.12 -15.62 -52.18
N LEU A 10 19.01 -15.83 -51.44
CA LEU A 10 17.91 -16.77 -51.74
C LEU A 10 18.05 -18.23 -51.27
N THR A 11 18.10 -18.46 -49.96
CA THR A 11 17.40 -19.63 -49.37
C THR A 11 16.86 -19.26 -47.98
N GLY A 12 15.53 -19.22 -47.85
CA GLY A 12 14.80 -18.93 -46.62
C GLY A 12 14.90 -20.05 -45.59
N VAL A 13 16.04 -20.14 -44.91
CA VAL A 13 16.18 -20.88 -43.66
C VAL A 13 16.56 -19.84 -42.61
N LEU A 14 15.62 -19.57 -41.71
CA LEU A 14 15.85 -18.72 -40.54
C LEU A 14 17.13 -19.21 -39.81
N PRO A 15 18.02 -18.30 -39.37
CA PRO A 15 19.23 -18.69 -38.67
C PRO A 15 18.88 -19.53 -37.45
N LEU A 16 19.48 -20.71 -37.30
CA LEU A 16 19.25 -21.62 -36.17
C LEU A 16 20.22 -21.23 -35.05
N ILE A 17 19.73 -20.61 -33.97
CA ILE A 17 20.51 -20.48 -32.72
C ILE A 17 20.51 -21.85 -32.05
N ASP A 18 21.66 -22.53 -32.03
CA ASP A 18 21.84 -23.83 -31.38
C ASP A 18 22.28 -23.63 -29.91
N ASP A 19 21.36 -23.88 -28.98
CA ASP A 19 21.61 -23.82 -27.55
C ASP A 19 21.99 -25.20 -26.94
N GLU A 20 22.11 -26.28 -27.73
CA GLU A 20 22.35 -27.64 -27.20
C GLU A 20 23.82 -27.90 -26.80
N ASN A 21 24.80 -27.17 -27.36
CA ASN A 21 26.21 -27.39 -27.07
C ASN A 21 26.80 -26.31 -26.16
N THR A 22 26.65 -26.52 -24.86
CA THR A 22 27.35 -25.77 -23.83
C THR A 22 28.86 -25.97 -23.97
N ILE A 23 29.66 -24.90 -23.97
CA ILE A 23 31.13 -24.99 -24.01
C ILE A 23 31.64 -25.59 -22.68
N GLU A 24 31.63 -26.91 -22.59
CA GLU A 24 32.32 -27.68 -21.57
C GLU A 24 33.81 -27.64 -21.90
N THR A 25 34.64 -26.90 -21.14
CA THR A 25 36.10 -27.17 -20.88
C THR A 25 36.98 -25.94 -20.60
N HIS A 26 36.47 -24.75 -20.24
CA HIS A 26 37.35 -23.68 -19.74
C HIS A 26 37.18 -23.42 -18.25
N VAL A 27 38.29 -23.40 -17.51
CA VAL A 27 38.32 -22.89 -16.13
C VAL A 27 38.09 -21.38 -16.24
N GLY A 28 36.83 -20.99 -16.08
CA GLY A 28 36.29 -19.66 -16.41
C GLY A 28 34.89 -19.71 -17.07
N SER A 29 34.49 -20.87 -17.63
CA SER A 29 33.21 -21.10 -18.32
C SER A 29 32.18 -21.87 -17.48
N ILE A 30 32.08 -21.60 -16.17
CA ILE A 30 31.02 -22.16 -15.29
C ILE A 30 29.66 -21.45 -15.53
N LEU A 31 29.35 -21.16 -16.79
CA LEU A 31 28.03 -20.78 -17.28
C LEU A 31 27.88 -21.36 -18.69
N PRO A 32 26.72 -21.92 -19.05
CA PRO A 32 26.35 -22.01 -20.45
C PRO A 32 26.19 -20.59 -20.99
N TYR A 33 27.26 -20.06 -21.57
CA TYR A 33 27.22 -18.85 -22.35
C TYR A 33 26.64 -19.24 -23.71
N THR A 34 25.32 -19.40 -23.75
CA THR A 34 24.59 -19.84 -24.92
C THR A 34 24.77 -18.85 -26.07
N GLN A 35 24.63 -19.33 -27.31
CA GLN A 35 24.74 -18.47 -28.48
C GLN A 35 23.74 -17.31 -28.41
N ARG A 36 22.53 -17.56 -27.88
CA ARG A 36 21.56 -16.53 -27.53
C ARG A 36 22.12 -15.43 -26.63
N LYS A 37 22.66 -15.77 -25.46
CA LYS A 37 23.19 -14.77 -24.49
C LYS A 37 24.36 -13.97 -25.05
N LYS A 38 25.18 -14.60 -25.91
CA LYS A 38 26.25 -13.92 -26.63
C LYS A 38 25.67 -12.87 -27.59
N LEU A 39 24.68 -13.24 -28.40
CA LEU A 39 24.01 -12.32 -29.33
C LEU A 39 23.29 -11.19 -28.59
N GLU A 40 22.55 -11.48 -27.51
CA GLU A 40 21.92 -10.46 -26.65
C GLU A 40 22.95 -9.44 -26.14
N ARG A 41 24.12 -9.92 -25.69
CA ARG A 41 25.18 -9.05 -25.19
C ARG A 41 25.83 -8.24 -26.30
N ILE A 42 26.05 -8.82 -27.48
CA ILE A 42 26.58 -8.12 -28.64
C ILE A 42 25.62 -7.02 -29.09
N ALA A 43 24.32 -7.31 -29.18
CA ALA A 43 23.30 -6.34 -29.56
C ALA A 43 23.27 -5.15 -28.59
N SER A 44 23.20 -5.43 -27.28
CA SER A 44 23.22 -4.40 -26.23
C SER A 44 24.51 -3.56 -26.24
N LEU A 45 25.68 -4.19 -26.37
CA LEU A 45 26.96 -3.45 -26.47
C LEU A 45 27.06 -2.64 -27.76
N SER A 46 26.49 -3.13 -28.86
CA SER A 46 26.49 -2.41 -30.14
C SER A 46 25.65 -1.14 -30.03
N LEU A 47 24.50 -1.18 -29.35
CA LEU A 47 23.73 0.02 -29.03
C LEU A 47 24.51 1.00 -28.14
N GLU A 48 25.15 0.51 -27.06
CA GLU A 48 25.98 1.35 -26.17
C GLU A 48 27.16 2.02 -26.90
N LEU A 49 27.68 1.37 -27.94
CA LEU A 49 28.77 1.87 -28.79
C LEU A 49 28.28 2.65 -30.02
N SER A 50 26.99 2.96 -30.12
CA SER A 50 26.34 3.64 -31.26
C SER A 50 26.56 2.93 -32.61
N ARG A 51 26.74 1.60 -32.59
CA ARG A 51 26.84 0.74 -33.78
C ARG A 51 25.48 0.21 -34.16
N HIS A 52 24.62 1.11 -34.64
CA HIS A 52 23.21 0.86 -34.88
C HIS A 52 22.94 -0.27 -35.91
N GLU A 53 23.68 -0.31 -37.02
CA GLU A 53 23.53 -1.37 -38.04
C GLU A 53 23.85 -2.76 -37.48
N GLN A 54 24.91 -2.88 -36.67
CA GLN A 54 25.30 -4.14 -36.05
C GLN A 54 24.26 -4.57 -35.00
N ALA A 55 23.69 -3.63 -34.25
CA ALA A 55 22.62 -3.90 -33.32
C ALA A 55 21.35 -4.38 -34.03
N GLU A 56 20.96 -3.72 -35.13
CA GLU A 56 19.82 -4.10 -35.96
C GLU A 56 19.94 -5.54 -36.46
N GLU A 57 21.09 -5.90 -37.04
CA GLU A 57 21.34 -7.26 -37.54
C GLU A 57 21.19 -8.31 -36.43
N CYS A 58 21.80 -8.04 -35.26
CA CYS A 58 21.70 -8.95 -34.11
C CYS A 58 20.26 -9.10 -33.61
N TYR A 59 19.48 -8.01 -33.54
CA TYR A 59 18.08 -8.09 -33.10
C TYR A 59 17.18 -8.80 -34.12
N ARG A 60 17.41 -8.62 -35.43
CA ARG A 60 16.71 -9.39 -36.47
C ARG A 60 17.04 -10.88 -36.41
N GLU A 61 18.31 -11.24 -36.16
CA GLU A 61 18.70 -12.63 -35.96
C GLU A 61 18.01 -13.24 -34.74
N LEU A 62 17.99 -12.51 -33.62
CA LEU A 62 17.30 -12.91 -32.39
C LEU A 62 15.79 -13.06 -32.59
N LEU A 63 15.14 -12.13 -33.30
CA LEU A 63 13.71 -12.16 -33.60
C LEU A 63 13.34 -13.25 -34.62
N GLY A 64 14.24 -13.61 -35.53
CA GLY A 64 14.06 -14.75 -36.42
C GLY A 64 13.89 -16.08 -35.67
N CYS A 65 14.56 -16.22 -34.52
CA CYS A 65 14.43 -17.39 -33.64
C CYS A 65 13.32 -17.23 -32.60
N PHE A 66 13.16 -16.02 -32.05
CA PHE A 66 12.29 -15.72 -30.92
C PHE A 66 11.36 -14.54 -31.24
N PRO A 67 10.42 -14.70 -32.19
CA PRO A 67 9.62 -13.58 -32.73
C PRO A 67 8.63 -12.99 -31.71
N ASP A 68 8.39 -13.63 -30.57
CA ASP A 68 7.49 -13.13 -29.52
C ASP A 68 8.26 -12.46 -28.34
N GLN A 69 9.58 -12.34 -28.41
CA GLN A 69 10.39 -11.70 -27.35
C GLN A 69 10.33 -10.17 -27.44
N TRP A 70 9.47 -9.56 -26.62
CA TRP A 70 9.20 -8.12 -26.62
C TRP A 70 10.46 -7.23 -26.49
N THR A 71 11.42 -7.62 -25.65
CA THR A 71 12.65 -6.84 -25.45
C THR A 71 13.51 -6.73 -26.71
N TYR A 72 13.44 -7.69 -27.62
CA TYR A 72 14.17 -7.63 -28.89
C TYR A 72 13.49 -6.70 -29.89
N TRP A 73 12.15 -6.64 -29.88
CA TRP A 73 11.39 -5.66 -30.66
C TRP A 73 11.71 -4.22 -30.23
N LEU A 74 11.79 -3.97 -28.93
CA LEU A 74 12.21 -2.67 -28.40
C LEU A 74 13.67 -2.35 -28.80
N GLY A 75 14.57 -3.32 -28.67
CA GLY A 75 15.96 -3.15 -29.12
C GLY A 75 16.11 -2.88 -30.62
N LEU A 76 15.23 -3.46 -31.45
CA LEU A 76 15.17 -3.18 -32.88
C LEU A 76 14.75 -1.72 -33.15
N VAL A 77 13.80 -1.18 -32.39
CA VAL A 77 13.42 0.24 -32.46
C VAL A 77 14.60 1.13 -32.10
N ASP A 78 15.29 0.83 -30.99
CA ASP A 78 16.46 1.60 -30.55
C ASP A 78 17.61 1.56 -31.58
N ALA A 79 17.74 0.45 -32.31
CA ALA A 79 18.72 0.32 -33.39
C ALA A 79 18.31 1.12 -34.65
N CYS A 80 17.04 1.05 -35.06
CA CYS A 80 16.59 1.61 -36.34
C CYS A 80 16.18 3.09 -36.28
N ILE A 81 15.64 3.56 -35.15
CA ILE A 81 14.98 4.88 -35.04
C ILE A 81 15.82 5.84 -34.18
N THR A 82 16.98 6.23 -34.72
CA THR A 82 17.95 7.11 -34.05
C THR A 82 17.59 8.61 -34.17
N GLN A 83 18.26 9.47 -33.39
CA GLN A 83 17.96 10.91 -33.33
C GLN A 83 18.56 11.74 -34.49
N GLU A 84 19.48 11.19 -35.30
CA GLU A 84 20.42 12.04 -36.07
C GLU A 84 20.17 12.14 -37.58
N GLN A 85 19.43 11.24 -38.24
CA GLN A 85 18.91 11.35 -39.64
C GLN A 85 18.19 10.04 -40.04
N GLY A 86 17.27 10.06 -41.01
CA GLY A 86 16.68 8.82 -41.57
C GLY A 86 15.53 8.18 -40.76
N ILE A 87 14.86 8.94 -39.88
CA ILE A 87 13.80 8.45 -38.99
C ILE A 87 12.69 7.70 -39.75
N GLU A 88 12.17 8.26 -40.85
CA GLU A 88 11.11 7.60 -41.65
C GLU A 88 11.58 6.31 -42.34
N GLU A 89 12.86 6.22 -42.69
CA GLU A 89 13.43 4.98 -43.21
C GLU A 89 13.50 3.91 -42.11
N GLY A 90 13.91 4.29 -40.89
CA GLY A 90 13.91 3.41 -39.72
C GLY A 90 12.51 2.88 -39.37
N TRP A 91 11.50 3.76 -39.41
CA TRP A 91 10.10 3.39 -39.22
C TRP A 91 9.63 2.33 -40.22
N ASN A 92 9.92 2.57 -41.50
CA ASN A 92 9.53 1.65 -42.57
C ASN A 92 10.28 0.31 -42.44
N LYS A 93 11.56 0.30 -42.09
CA LYS A 93 12.33 -0.93 -41.83
C LYS A 93 11.71 -1.77 -40.72
N CYS A 94 11.41 -1.15 -39.57
CA CYS A 94 10.79 -1.84 -38.43
C CYS A 94 9.41 -2.40 -38.80
N ARG A 95 8.57 -1.58 -39.45
CA ARG A 95 7.22 -1.98 -39.88
C ARG A 95 7.27 -3.14 -40.86
N SER A 96 8.04 -3.02 -41.95
CA SER A 96 8.10 -4.04 -42.98
C SER A 96 8.60 -5.37 -42.43
N TYR A 97 9.56 -5.33 -41.50
CA TYR A 97 10.03 -6.55 -40.83
C TYR A 97 8.94 -7.19 -39.94
N ALA A 98 8.18 -6.39 -39.19
CA ALA A 98 7.06 -6.90 -38.40
C ALA A 98 5.96 -7.50 -39.27
N GLU A 99 5.61 -6.83 -40.38
CA GLU A 99 4.64 -7.33 -41.37
C GLU A 99 5.13 -8.61 -42.05
N GLU A 100 6.43 -8.73 -42.34
CA GLU A 100 7.05 -9.97 -42.84
C GLU A 100 6.93 -11.12 -41.83
N VAL A 101 7.24 -10.86 -40.56
CA VAL A 101 7.09 -11.87 -39.48
C VAL A 101 5.63 -12.30 -39.32
N ILE A 102 4.68 -11.36 -39.41
CA ILE A 102 3.24 -11.65 -39.37
C ILE A 102 2.80 -12.46 -40.59
N ALA A 103 3.25 -12.09 -41.80
CA ALA A 103 2.88 -12.79 -43.03
C ALA A 103 3.44 -14.23 -43.08
N ASN A 104 4.59 -14.44 -42.46
CA ASN A 104 5.24 -15.75 -42.36
C ASN A 104 4.81 -16.53 -41.09
N ASP A 105 3.83 -16.04 -40.32
CA ASP A 105 3.33 -16.72 -39.13
C ASP A 105 2.56 -18.00 -39.51
N THR A 106 3.24 -19.14 -39.45
CA THR A 106 2.65 -20.46 -39.64
C THR A 106 2.33 -21.16 -38.32
N GLN A 107 2.38 -20.45 -37.19
CA GLN A 107 2.19 -21.06 -35.88
C GLN A 107 0.70 -21.39 -35.62
N LYS A 108 0.47 -22.44 -34.84
CA LYS A 108 -0.88 -22.86 -34.42
C LYS A 108 -1.62 -21.76 -33.63
N HIS A 109 -0.87 -20.96 -32.89
CA HIS A 109 -1.35 -19.80 -32.16
C HIS A 109 -0.67 -18.58 -32.73
N SER A 110 -1.43 -17.56 -33.14
CA SER A 110 -0.85 -16.36 -33.73
C SER A 110 0.10 -15.65 -32.77
N LEU A 111 1.23 -15.21 -33.30
CA LEU A 111 2.23 -14.44 -32.58
C LEU A 111 1.64 -13.09 -32.12
N ARG A 112 1.81 -12.70 -30.86
CA ARG A 112 1.24 -11.44 -30.32
C ARG A 112 2.23 -10.30 -30.46
N GLY A 113 3.50 -10.54 -30.14
CA GLY A 113 4.59 -9.56 -30.13
C GLY A 113 4.68 -8.72 -31.42
N PRO A 114 4.71 -9.32 -32.62
CA PRO A 114 4.79 -8.57 -33.88
C PRO A 114 3.58 -7.67 -34.12
N HIS A 115 2.37 -8.10 -33.73
CA HIS A 115 1.17 -7.28 -33.85
C HIS A 115 1.15 -6.14 -32.83
N LEU A 116 1.54 -6.41 -31.58
CA LEU A 116 1.64 -5.39 -30.54
C LEU A 116 2.71 -4.34 -30.90
N PHE A 117 3.77 -4.78 -31.57
CA PHE A 117 4.84 -3.91 -32.05
C PHE A 117 4.35 -2.87 -33.06
N LEU A 118 3.39 -3.20 -33.93
CA LEU A 118 2.77 -2.21 -34.83
C LEU A 118 2.02 -1.11 -34.06
N VAL A 119 1.41 -1.46 -32.92
CA VAL A 119 0.77 -0.50 -32.01
C VAL A 119 1.83 0.37 -31.32
N GLU A 120 2.92 -0.22 -30.82
CA GLU A 120 4.05 0.54 -30.24
C GLU A 120 4.61 1.53 -31.25
N LEU A 121 4.84 1.10 -32.49
CA LEU A 121 5.34 1.97 -33.55
C LEU A 121 4.37 3.15 -33.80
N ALA A 122 3.07 2.89 -33.89
CA ALA A 122 2.07 3.95 -34.04
C ALA A 122 2.11 4.93 -32.86
N SER A 123 2.26 4.42 -31.63
CA SER A 123 2.29 5.23 -30.41
C SER A 123 3.52 6.13 -30.32
N LEU A 124 4.67 5.64 -30.79
CA LEU A 124 5.91 6.39 -30.82
C LEU A 124 5.85 7.54 -31.84
N LYS A 125 5.09 7.39 -32.95
CA LYS A 125 4.81 8.51 -33.89
C LYS A 125 3.98 9.61 -33.21
N VAL A 126 2.96 9.23 -32.44
CA VAL A 126 2.18 10.19 -31.63
C VAL A 126 3.07 10.92 -30.62
N LYS A 127 3.90 10.19 -29.85
CA LYS A 127 4.80 10.78 -28.85
C LYS A 127 5.83 11.76 -29.43
N ARG A 128 6.25 11.58 -30.68
CA ARG A 128 7.24 12.46 -31.35
C ARG A 128 6.61 13.62 -32.12
N SER A 129 5.29 13.65 -32.28
CA SER A 129 4.60 14.74 -32.99
C SER A 129 4.69 16.04 -32.16
N ASN A 130 5.19 17.12 -32.78
CA ASN A 130 5.36 18.41 -32.10
C ASN A 130 4.11 19.30 -32.26
N GLY A 131 3.27 19.36 -31.23
CA GLY A 131 2.14 20.30 -31.13
C GLY A 131 0.88 19.90 -31.90
N PRO A 132 -0.23 20.64 -31.70
CA PRO A 132 -1.49 20.40 -32.41
C PRO A 132 -1.38 20.78 -33.89
N GLY A 133 -1.81 19.89 -34.78
CA GLY A 133 -1.74 20.04 -36.25
C GLY A 133 -2.26 18.81 -36.99
N GLU A 134 -2.37 18.89 -38.31
CA GLU A 134 -2.91 17.81 -39.17
C GLU A 134 -2.12 16.49 -39.03
N GLU A 135 -0.82 16.57 -38.76
CA GLU A 135 0.06 15.42 -38.56
C GLU A 135 -0.27 14.62 -37.29
N ILE A 136 -0.57 15.29 -36.16
CA ILE A 136 -0.93 14.60 -34.92
C ILE A 136 -2.31 13.96 -35.03
N GLU A 137 -3.27 14.60 -35.71
CA GLU A 137 -4.59 14.02 -35.98
C GLU A 137 -4.46 12.75 -36.85
N GLN A 138 -3.62 12.79 -37.88
CA GLN A 138 -3.35 11.61 -38.71
C GLN A 138 -2.67 10.49 -37.92
N ASN A 139 -1.68 10.82 -37.08
CA ASN A 139 -1.00 9.85 -36.23
C ASN A 139 -1.94 9.25 -35.16
N LEU A 140 -2.85 10.03 -34.60
CA LEU A 140 -3.89 9.57 -33.66
C LEU A 140 -4.88 8.63 -34.34
N ALA A 141 -5.36 9.00 -35.53
CA ALA A 141 -6.23 8.13 -36.33
C ALA A 141 -5.54 6.81 -36.69
N TYR A 142 -4.24 6.86 -37.02
CA TYR A 142 -3.43 5.70 -37.29
C TYR A 142 -3.24 4.80 -36.06
N LEU A 143 -2.89 5.36 -34.90
CA LEU A 143 -2.78 4.64 -33.63
C LEU A 143 -4.11 3.99 -33.24
N ARG A 144 -5.23 4.71 -33.36
CA ARG A 144 -6.57 4.14 -33.13
C ARG A 144 -6.80 2.91 -34.02
N GLY A 145 -6.48 3.02 -35.30
CA GLY A 145 -6.62 1.92 -36.25
C GLY A 145 -5.83 0.66 -35.87
N GLU A 146 -4.57 0.82 -35.45
CA GLU A 146 -3.75 -0.31 -35.01
C GLU A 146 -4.24 -0.92 -33.69
N ILE A 147 -4.72 -0.09 -32.74
CA ILE A 147 -5.35 -0.56 -31.50
C ILE A 147 -6.58 -1.43 -31.83
N CYS A 148 -7.49 -0.96 -32.68
CA CYS A 148 -8.68 -1.72 -33.07
C CYS A 148 -8.30 -3.04 -33.76
N LYS A 149 -7.36 -3.01 -34.73
CA LYS A 149 -6.90 -4.23 -35.43
C LYS A 149 -6.32 -5.27 -34.48
N TYR A 150 -5.47 -4.85 -33.54
CA TYR A 150 -4.91 -5.76 -32.53
C TYR A 150 -6.03 -6.36 -31.68
N SER A 151 -6.95 -5.51 -31.23
CA SER A 151 -8.04 -5.88 -30.34
C SER A 151 -9.03 -6.85 -30.99
N GLU A 152 -9.43 -6.61 -32.24
CA GLU A 152 -10.30 -7.51 -33.02
C GLU A 152 -9.68 -8.90 -33.18
N LYS A 153 -8.35 -8.98 -33.33
CA LYS A 153 -7.65 -10.25 -33.45
C LYS A 153 -7.52 -10.98 -32.11
N PHE A 154 -7.13 -10.28 -31.04
CA PHE A 154 -6.69 -10.94 -29.80
C PHE A 154 -7.69 -10.89 -28.64
N ALA A 155 -8.66 -9.98 -28.61
CA ALA A 155 -9.69 -9.95 -27.57
C ALA A 155 -10.45 -11.28 -27.43
N PRO A 156 -10.90 -11.95 -28.51
CA PRO A 156 -11.56 -13.27 -28.38
C PRO A 156 -10.57 -14.40 -28.06
N LEU A 157 -9.26 -14.20 -28.20
CA LEU A 157 -8.25 -15.26 -28.11
C LEU A 157 -7.48 -15.25 -26.79
N ALA A 158 -7.22 -14.08 -26.21
CA ALA A 158 -6.29 -13.91 -25.09
C ALA A 158 -6.83 -12.93 -24.04
N SER A 159 -6.89 -13.35 -22.77
CA SER A 159 -7.34 -12.52 -21.64
C SER A 159 -6.43 -11.33 -21.36
N CYS A 160 -5.16 -11.41 -21.73
CA CYS A 160 -4.18 -10.32 -21.56
C CYS A 160 -4.34 -9.18 -22.58
N CYS A 161 -5.22 -9.29 -23.58
CA CYS A 161 -5.34 -8.32 -24.68
C CYS A 161 -5.55 -6.90 -24.14
N PHE A 162 -6.31 -6.74 -23.05
CA PHE A 162 -6.50 -5.45 -22.40
C PHE A 162 -5.19 -4.92 -21.77
N ALA A 163 -4.45 -5.77 -21.05
CA ALA A 163 -3.17 -5.38 -20.45
C ALA A 163 -2.15 -4.95 -21.51
N ASP A 164 -2.14 -5.61 -22.68
CA ASP A 164 -1.30 -5.24 -23.82
C ASP A 164 -1.66 -3.84 -24.36
N ILE A 165 -2.96 -3.54 -24.48
CA ILE A 165 -3.45 -2.30 -25.12
C ILE A 165 -3.55 -1.10 -24.18
N ARG A 166 -3.77 -1.32 -22.88
CA ARG A 166 -4.01 -0.28 -21.88
C ARG A 166 -2.98 0.87 -21.90
N PRO A 167 -1.65 0.65 -21.99
CA PRO A 167 -0.69 1.74 -22.04
C PRO A 167 -0.91 2.69 -23.23
N TYR A 168 -1.35 2.16 -24.36
CA TYR A 168 -1.58 2.91 -25.59
C TYR A 168 -2.88 3.72 -25.57
N LEU A 169 -3.91 3.25 -24.84
CA LEU A 169 -5.13 4.02 -24.60
C LEU A 169 -4.84 5.28 -23.80
N CYS A 170 -4.00 5.19 -22.77
CA CYS A 170 -3.59 6.36 -21.99
C CYS A 170 -2.79 7.37 -22.84
N ILE A 171 -1.93 6.89 -23.75
CA ILE A 171 -1.18 7.76 -24.68
C ILE A 171 -2.14 8.47 -25.63
N LEU A 172 -3.08 7.74 -26.24
CA LEU A 172 -4.07 8.29 -27.16
C LEU A 172 -4.95 9.33 -26.46
N SER A 173 -5.48 9.01 -25.27
CA SER A 173 -6.35 9.91 -24.50
C SER A 173 -5.66 11.23 -24.17
N LYS A 174 -4.42 11.18 -23.65
CA LYS A 174 -3.64 12.37 -23.30
C LYS A 174 -3.28 13.24 -24.51
N ALA A 175 -2.99 12.61 -25.65
CA ALA A 175 -2.67 13.33 -26.87
C ALA A 175 -3.91 13.95 -27.54
N SER A 176 -5.09 13.31 -27.40
CA SER A 176 -6.36 13.84 -27.91
C SER A 176 -6.96 14.96 -27.06
N CYS A 177 -6.57 15.11 -25.79
CA CYS A 177 -7.06 16.15 -24.88
C CYS A 177 -5.88 16.89 -24.19
N PRO A 178 -5.20 17.83 -24.88
CA PRO A 178 -4.09 18.57 -24.29
C PRO A 178 -4.55 19.45 -23.10
N GLU A 179 -3.73 19.51 -22.05
CA GLU A 179 -3.98 20.28 -20.82
C GLU A 179 -4.35 21.75 -21.15
N GLY A 180 -5.62 22.11 -20.99
CA GLY A 180 -6.11 23.47 -21.23
C GLY A 180 -7.52 23.57 -21.81
N ASP A 181 -8.06 22.50 -22.39
CA ASP A 181 -9.44 22.52 -22.91
C ASP A 181 -10.43 22.12 -21.81
N SER A 182 -10.86 23.12 -21.03
CA SER A 182 -11.83 23.00 -19.92
C SER A 182 -13.28 22.82 -20.40
N GLY A 183 -13.49 22.10 -21.50
CA GLY A 183 -14.81 21.79 -22.04
C GLY A 183 -15.28 20.40 -21.62
N ASN A 184 -16.57 20.27 -21.27
CA ASN A 184 -17.27 18.98 -21.09
C ASN A 184 -17.41 18.18 -22.40
N LEU A 185 -16.52 18.34 -23.38
CA LEU A 185 -16.59 17.69 -24.69
C LEU A 185 -15.47 16.65 -24.80
N ILE A 186 -15.85 15.41 -25.12
CA ILE A 186 -14.91 14.36 -25.51
C ILE A 186 -14.39 14.60 -26.93
N SER A 187 -13.13 14.25 -27.17
CA SER A 187 -12.57 14.29 -28.53
C SER A 187 -13.29 13.29 -29.46
N ASN A 188 -13.28 13.58 -30.76
CA ASN A 188 -13.89 12.69 -31.74
C ASN A 188 -13.23 11.30 -31.76
N ASP A 189 -11.91 11.22 -31.56
CA ASP A 189 -11.19 9.96 -31.52
C ASP A 189 -11.62 9.08 -30.34
N LEU A 190 -11.80 9.68 -29.15
CA LEU A 190 -12.30 8.98 -27.97
C LEU A 190 -13.74 8.52 -28.17
N LYS A 191 -14.60 9.36 -28.76
CA LYS A 191 -15.98 8.99 -29.07
C LYS A 191 -16.06 7.80 -30.01
N LEU A 192 -15.29 7.81 -31.11
CA LEU A 192 -15.25 6.70 -32.07
C LEU A 192 -14.79 5.39 -31.41
N LEU A 193 -13.82 5.46 -30.50
CA LEU A 193 -13.34 4.30 -29.74
C LEU A 193 -14.39 3.77 -28.75
N LEU A 194 -15.10 4.66 -28.05
CA LEU A 194 -16.19 4.30 -27.15
C LEU A 194 -17.36 3.67 -27.91
N GLU A 195 -17.74 4.22 -29.06
CA GLU A 195 -18.76 3.64 -29.95
C GLU A 195 -18.34 2.26 -30.48
N TRP A 196 -17.09 2.12 -30.92
CA TRP A 196 -16.55 0.83 -31.36
C TRP A 196 -16.56 -0.23 -30.24
N ALA A 197 -16.12 0.14 -29.04
CA ALA A 197 -16.15 -0.76 -27.88
C ALA A 197 -17.58 -1.13 -27.49
N LYS A 198 -18.53 -0.18 -27.63
CA LYS A 198 -19.95 -0.41 -27.39
C LYS A 198 -20.55 -1.47 -28.30
N VAL A 199 -20.25 -1.37 -29.60
CA VAL A 199 -20.65 -2.38 -30.59
C VAL A 199 -20.02 -3.74 -30.24
N MET A 200 -18.72 -3.75 -29.92
CA MET A 200 -18.02 -5.00 -29.59
C MET A 200 -18.61 -5.72 -28.39
N TRP A 201 -18.91 -5.05 -27.26
CA TRP A 201 -19.53 -5.76 -26.14
C TRP A 201 -20.96 -6.18 -26.46
N SER A 202 -21.73 -5.36 -27.20
CA SER A 202 -23.11 -5.70 -27.58
C SER A 202 -23.17 -6.96 -28.45
N ASP A 203 -22.24 -7.11 -29.41
CA ASP A 203 -22.18 -8.27 -30.31
C ASP A 203 -21.74 -9.56 -29.60
N ASN A 204 -21.11 -9.43 -28.44
CA ASN A 204 -20.54 -10.54 -27.67
C ASN A 204 -21.30 -10.83 -26.37
N PHE A 205 -22.41 -10.14 -26.09
CA PHE A 205 -23.31 -10.44 -24.97
C PHE A 205 -24.09 -11.73 -25.24
N GLN A 206 -24.20 -12.61 -24.24
CA GLN A 206 -24.73 -13.97 -24.44
C GLN A 206 -25.81 -14.37 -23.43
N ALA A 207 -25.96 -13.64 -22.32
CA ALA A 207 -26.92 -14.00 -21.28
C ALA A 207 -28.37 -13.99 -21.80
N VAL A 208 -29.15 -15.01 -21.40
CA VAL A 208 -30.58 -15.14 -21.68
C VAL A 208 -31.30 -15.24 -20.34
N ASP A 209 -32.39 -14.50 -20.18
CA ASP A 209 -33.13 -14.27 -18.91
C ASP A 209 -33.94 -15.48 -18.41
N ASP A 210 -33.58 -16.71 -18.81
CA ASP A 210 -34.41 -17.90 -18.62
C ASP A 210 -33.84 -18.87 -17.57
N SER A 211 -34.53 -18.94 -16.44
CA SER A 211 -34.22 -19.76 -15.24
C SER A 211 -34.47 -21.27 -15.43
N SER A 212 -34.58 -21.72 -16.68
CA SER A 212 -35.04 -23.06 -17.05
C SER A 212 -34.00 -23.91 -17.80
N GLN A 213 -32.72 -23.52 -17.81
CA GLN A 213 -31.68 -24.34 -18.44
C GLN A 213 -31.24 -25.49 -17.53
N SER A 214 -31.86 -26.65 -17.78
CA SER A 214 -31.30 -27.97 -17.50
C SER A 214 -29.84 -28.04 -17.97
N GLU A 215 -28.99 -28.79 -17.28
CA GLU A 215 -27.62 -29.16 -17.71
C GLU A 215 -27.63 -29.69 -19.15
N VAL A 216 -27.43 -28.82 -20.14
CA VAL A 216 -27.21 -29.23 -21.52
C VAL A 216 -25.70 -29.41 -21.66
N GLU A 217 -25.26 -30.63 -21.92
CA GLU A 217 -23.87 -30.90 -22.29
C GLU A 217 -23.51 -30.11 -23.56
N LEU A 218 -22.82 -28.99 -23.39
CA LEU A 218 -22.33 -28.16 -24.49
C LEU A 218 -21.25 -28.92 -25.27
N SER A 219 -21.29 -28.84 -26.59
CA SER A 219 -20.19 -29.37 -27.40
C SER A 219 -18.90 -28.58 -27.14
N HIS A 220 -17.75 -29.22 -27.38
CA HIS A 220 -16.45 -28.59 -27.16
C HIS A 220 -16.26 -27.29 -27.99
N ASP A 221 -16.82 -27.24 -29.20
CA ASP A 221 -16.73 -26.08 -30.09
C ASP A 221 -17.64 -24.93 -29.64
N GLU A 222 -18.87 -25.22 -29.19
CA GLU A 222 -19.75 -24.22 -28.58
C GLU A 222 -19.16 -23.64 -27.30
N ALA A 223 -18.56 -24.47 -26.45
CA ALA A 223 -17.89 -24.01 -25.23
C ALA A 223 -16.67 -23.12 -25.56
N ARG A 224 -15.94 -23.42 -26.64
CA ARG A 224 -14.82 -22.59 -27.12
C ARG A 224 -15.32 -21.24 -27.64
N GLU A 225 -16.40 -21.23 -28.42
CA GLU A 225 -17.01 -20.00 -28.95
C GLU A 225 -17.54 -19.12 -27.81
N ARG A 226 -18.27 -19.69 -26.85
CA ARG A 226 -18.78 -18.95 -25.69
C ARG A 226 -17.67 -18.29 -24.88
N ARG A 227 -16.55 -19.00 -24.67
CA ARG A 227 -15.35 -18.44 -24.02
C ARG A 227 -14.73 -17.30 -24.82
N ALA A 228 -14.72 -17.39 -26.14
CA ALA A 228 -14.18 -16.34 -27.00
C ALA A 228 -15.03 -15.07 -26.94
N LYS A 229 -16.36 -15.22 -27.02
CA LYS A 229 -17.32 -14.13 -26.85
C LYS A 229 -17.23 -13.49 -25.46
N LEU A 230 -17.18 -14.29 -24.40
CA LEU A 230 -17.00 -13.79 -23.04
C LEU A 230 -15.71 -12.96 -22.89
N ARG A 231 -14.57 -13.43 -23.43
CA ARG A 231 -13.33 -12.65 -23.40
C ARG A 231 -13.44 -11.33 -24.16
N ALA A 232 -14.07 -11.33 -25.33
CA ALA A 232 -14.30 -10.11 -26.11
C ALA A 232 -15.23 -9.13 -25.37
N TYR A 233 -16.28 -9.64 -24.71
CA TYR A 233 -17.19 -8.86 -23.87
C TYR A 233 -16.46 -8.21 -22.67
N ILE A 234 -15.66 -8.99 -21.94
CA ILE A 234 -14.82 -8.49 -20.84
C ILE A 234 -13.86 -7.41 -21.34
N PHE A 235 -13.12 -7.71 -22.41
CA PHE A 235 -12.16 -6.78 -23.00
C PHE A 235 -12.83 -5.44 -23.37
N ALA A 236 -13.95 -5.47 -24.09
CA ALA A 236 -14.66 -4.28 -24.51
C ALA A 236 -15.20 -3.47 -23.31
N THR A 237 -15.66 -4.16 -22.26
CA THR A 237 -16.07 -3.49 -21.01
C THR A 237 -14.89 -2.82 -20.31
N GLN A 238 -13.76 -3.53 -20.15
CA GLN A 238 -12.51 -2.97 -19.60
C GLN A 238 -12.02 -1.76 -20.42
N PHE A 239 -12.17 -1.83 -21.75
CA PHE A 239 -11.80 -0.76 -22.68
C PHE A 239 -12.60 0.52 -22.42
N VAL A 240 -13.93 0.41 -22.31
CA VAL A 240 -14.81 1.55 -21.97
C VAL A 240 -14.46 2.11 -20.60
N TYR A 241 -14.27 1.25 -19.59
CA TYR A 241 -13.89 1.66 -18.23
C TYR A 241 -12.56 2.42 -18.22
N CYS A 242 -11.58 1.98 -19.00
CA CYS A 242 -10.28 2.63 -19.11
C CYS A 242 -10.39 4.03 -19.70
N LEU A 243 -11.13 4.19 -20.79
CA LEU A 243 -11.33 5.52 -21.41
C LEU A 243 -12.15 6.44 -20.52
N ALA A 244 -13.18 5.92 -19.85
CA ALA A 244 -13.98 6.70 -18.90
C ALA A 244 -13.15 7.16 -17.68
N ALA A 245 -12.20 6.35 -17.21
CA ALA A 245 -11.30 6.70 -16.11
C ALA A 245 -10.36 7.88 -16.45
N GLU A 246 -9.95 8.01 -17.72
CA GLU A 246 -9.11 9.14 -18.16
C GLU A 246 -9.90 10.47 -18.21
N CYS A 247 -11.23 10.42 -18.16
CA CYS A 247 -12.14 11.57 -18.18
C CYS A 247 -12.83 11.77 -16.81
N GLU A 248 -12.10 12.14 -15.77
CA GLU A 248 -12.55 12.12 -14.36
C GLU A 248 -13.93 12.78 -14.11
N GLN A 249 -14.21 13.92 -14.76
CA GLN A 249 -15.46 14.67 -14.59
C GLN A 249 -16.67 14.01 -15.28
N LEU A 250 -16.43 13.29 -16.37
CA LEU A 250 -17.45 12.65 -17.20
C LEU A 250 -17.52 11.14 -16.98
N THR A 251 -16.68 10.56 -16.10
CA THR A 251 -16.55 9.11 -15.92
C THR A 251 -17.90 8.41 -15.78
N LEU A 252 -18.77 8.86 -14.86
CA LEU A 252 -20.07 8.21 -14.65
C LEU A 252 -21.02 8.38 -15.85
N GLN A 253 -20.98 9.52 -16.54
CA GLN A 253 -21.80 9.77 -17.73
C GLN A 253 -21.38 8.88 -18.90
N LEU A 254 -20.07 8.74 -19.12
CA LEU A 254 -19.53 7.88 -20.17
C LEU A 254 -19.80 6.40 -19.90
N LEU A 255 -19.74 5.97 -18.64
CA LEU A 255 -20.13 4.61 -18.26
C LEU A 255 -21.63 4.37 -18.52
N GLU A 256 -22.50 5.32 -18.17
CA GLU A 256 -23.94 5.22 -18.41
C GLU A 256 -24.28 5.16 -19.92
N GLU A 257 -23.53 5.88 -20.77
CA GLU A 257 -23.79 5.94 -22.21
C GLU A 257 -23.18 4.77 -22.99
N TYR A 258 -21.96 4.35 -22.66
CA TYR A 258 -21.15 3.44 -23.49
C TYR A 258 -20.89 2.06 -22.86
N ALA A 259 -20.94 1.91 -21.54
CA ALA A 259 -20.72 0.62 -20.89
C ALA A 259 -22.04 -0.19 -20.81
N PRO A 260 -21.97 -1.53 -20.68
CA PRO A 260 -23.15 -2.32 -20.34
C PRO A 260 -23.67 -1.92 -18.94
N ALA A 261 -24.98 -2.00 -18.73
CA ALA A 261 -25.56 -1.73 -17.42
C ALA A 261 -25.10 -2.78 -16.39
N ASN A 262 -24.94 -2.40 -15.12
CA ASN A 262 -24.49 -3.34 -14.07
C ASN A 262 -25.36 -4.61 -13.98
N LYS A 263 -26.65 -4.51 -14.29
CA LYS A 263 -27.55 -5.68 -14.36
C LYS A 263 -27.16 -6.64 -15.49
N GLU A 264 -26.81 -6.12 -16.66
CA GLU A 264 -26.36 -6.93 -17.81
C GLU A 264 -25.02 -7.60 -17.51
N ILE A 265 -24.09 -6.85 -16.89
CA ILE A 265 -22.79 -7.39 -16.47
C ILE A 265 -22.97 -8.53 -15.45
N ALA A 266 -23.86 -8.36 -14.47
CA ALA A 266 -24.18 -9.39 -13.47
C ALA A 266 -24.84 -10.63 -14.10
N LEU A 267 -25.74 -10.44 -15.08
CA LEU A 267 -26.36 -11.53 -15.82
C LEU A 267 -25.34 -12.31 -16.65
N GLU A 268 -24.44 -11.63 -17.36
CA GLU A 268 -23.37 -12.29 -18.13
C GLU A 268 -22.41 -13.05 -17.22
N TRP A 269 -22.02 -12.47 -16.08
CA TRP A 269 -21.20 -13.15 -15.08
C TRP A 269 -21.88 -14.42 -14.55
N ARG A 270 -23.12 -14.33 -14.06
CA ARG A 270 -23.86 -15.51 -13.55
C ARG A 270 -24.10 -16.55 -14.64
N SER A 271 -24.36 -16.13 -15.87
CA SER A 271 -24.44 -17.04 -17.02
C SER A 271 -23.12 -17.77 -17.24
N SER A 272 -21.97 -17.09 -17.08
CA SER A 272 -20.65 -17.71 -17.23
C SER A 272 -20.39 -18.85 -16.25
N LEU A 273 -20.94 -18.79 -15.04
CA LEU A 273 -20.81 -19.84 -14.03
C LEU A 273 -21.49 -21.15 -14.43
N THR A 274 -22.50 -21.11 -15.31
CA THR A 274 -23.23 -22.32 -15.73
C THR A 274 -22.40 -23.25 -16.62
N TYR A 275 -21.49 -22.69 -17.43
CA TYR A 275 -20.67 -23.45 -18.38
C TYR A 275 -19.16 -23.40 -18.07
N LEU A 276 -18.76 -22.61 -17.07
CA LEU A 276 -17.45 -22.61 -16.42
C LEU A 276 -17.67 -22.65 -14.89
N PRO A 277 -18.15 -23.79 -14.35
CA PRO A 277 -18.45 -23.86 -12.93
C PRO A 277 -17.18 -23.67 -12.11
N GLY A 278 -17.29 -22.81 -11.09
CA GLY A 278 -16.27 -22.64 -10.08
C GLY A 278 -16.08 -23.88 -9.22
N VAL A 279 -15.04 -23.88 -8.39
CA VAL A 279 -14.73 -25.01 -7.50
C VAL A 279 -15.13 -24.64 -6.08
N ALA A 280 -16.04 -25.41 -5.48
CA ALA A 280 -16.34 -25.25 -4.07
C ALA A 280 -15.08 -25.52 -3.21
N PRO A 281 -14.85 -24.81 -2.10
CA PRO A 281 -13.64 -24.92 -1.29
C PRO A 281 -13.23 -26.35 -0.89
N ASN A 282 -14.22 -27.26 -0.80
CA ASN A 282 -14.06 -28.62 -0.30
C ASN A 282 -13.82 -29.67 -1.40
N ASP A 283 -13.93 -29.32 -2.68
CA ASP A 283 -13.97 -30.29 -3.79
C ASP A 283 -12.62 -30.60 -4.43
N GLY A 284 -11.52 -30.08 -3.89
CA GLY A 284 -10.15 -30.45 -4.32
C GLY A 284 -9.84 -30.21 -5.81
N GLY A 285 -10.65 -29.38 -6.49
CA GLY A 285 -10.59 -29.12 -7.91
C GLY A 285 -9.63 -27.99 -8.34
N GLN A 286 -9.72 -27.66 -9.63
CA GLN A 286 -8.85 -26.74 -10.38
C GLN A 286 -8.77 -25.35 -9.72
N LYS A 287 -7.54 -24.88 -9.41
CA LYS A 287 -7.25 -23.57 -8.80
C LYS A 287 -7.19 -22.43 -9.82
N GLU A 288 -7.79 -22.61 -11.00
CA GLU A 288 -7.75 -21.62 -12.07
C GLU A 288 -8.81 -20.54 -11.84
N VAL A 289 -8.46 -19.29 -12.16
CA VAL A 289 -9.36 -18.15 -12.06
C VAL A 289 -10.41 -18.20 -13.17
N LEU A 290 -11.67 -17.96 -12.83
CA LEU A 290 -12.73 -17.89 -13.83
C LEU A 290 -12.62 -16.57 -14.59
N PRO A 291 -12.63 -16.57 -15.95
CA PRO A 291 -12.56 -15.34 -16.73
C PRO A 291 -13.69 -14.34 -16.40
N GLY A 292 -14.88 -14.85 -16.05
CA GLY A 292 -16.02 -14.03 -15.68
C GLY A 292 -15.83 -13.21 -14.40
N ASP A 293 -14.90 -13.58 -13.51
CA ASP A 293 -14.64 -12.85 -12.26
C ASP A 293 -14.19 -11.40 -12.51
N GLU A 294 -13.56 -11.13 -13.67
CA GLU A 294 -13.18 -9.79 -14.10
C GLU A 294 -14.40 -8.85 -14.18
N LEU A 295 -15.58 -9.37 -14.54
CA LEU A 295 -16.82 -8.58 -14.59
C LEU A 295 -17.24 -8.12 -13.18
N VAL A 296 -17.04 -8.96 -12.17
CA VAL A 296 -17.31 -8.61 -10.77
C VAL A 296 -16.37 -7.52 -10.28
N LEU A 297 -15.08 -7.61 -10.63
CA LEU A 297 -14.09 -6.58 -10.32
C LEU A 297 -14.44 -5.23 -10.96
N LEU A 298 -14.98 -5.23 -12.18
CA LEU A 298 -15.44 -4.01 -12.85
C LEU A 298 -16.67 -3.43 -12.16
N MET A 299 -17.69 -4.25 -11.90
CA MET A 299 -18.90 -3.81 -11.20
C MET A 299 -18.59 -3.24 -9.81
N SER A 300 -17.72 -3.89 -9.03
CA SER A 300 -17.35 -3.41 -7.69
C SER A 300 -16.70 -2.02 -7.76
N GLN A 301 -15.83 -1.80 -8.75
CA GLN A 301 -15.20 -0.50 -8.97
C GLN A 301 -16.17 0.58 -9.41
N ASN A 302 -17.15 0.25 -10.27
CA ASN A 302 -18.21 1.19 -10.67
C ASN A 302 -19.07 1.60 -9.47
N LEU A 303 -19.44 0.65 -8.62
CA LEU A 303 -20.18 0.90 -7.39
C LEU A 303 -19.38 1.77 -6.39
N GLN A 304 -18.08 1.49 -6.23
CA GLN A 304 -17.17 2.32 -5.42
C GLN A 304 -17.04 3.74 -5.98
N LYS A 305 -16.91 3.91 -7.30
CA LYS A 305 -16.88 5.24 -7.93
C LYS A 305 -18.20 5.98 -7.72
N THR A 306 -19.33 5.29 -7.85
CA THR A 306 -20.67 5.84 -7.59
C THR A 306 -20.82 6.30 -6.14
N ALA A 307 -20.35 5.50 -5.17
CA ALA A 307 -20.34 5.87 -3.75
C ALA A 307 -19.48 7.11 -3.49
N SER A 308 -18.30 7.21 -4.12
CA SER A 308 -17.40 8.34 -3.94
C SER A 308 -17.95 9.67 -4.49
N THR A 309 -18.74 9.63 -5.57
CA THR A 309 -19.31 10.84 -6.19
C THR A 309 -20.60 11.30 -5.53
N LYS A 310 -21.38 10.39 -4.92
CA LYS A 310 -22.66 10.70 -4.25
C LYS A 310 -22.43 10.94 -2.75
N ALA A 311 -22.09 12.17 -2.37
CA ALA A 311 -21.71 12.57 -1.01
C ALA A 311 -22.86 12.60 0.05
N SER A 312 -23.92 11.80 -0.08
CA SER A 312 -25.05 11.74 0.89
C SER A 312 -25.12 10.39 1.61
N ASP A 313 -25.97 10.27 2.65
CA ASP A 313 -26.25 9.04 3.42
C ASP A 313 -26.61 7.80 2.55
N SER A 314 -26.91 8.01 1.27
CA SER A 314 -27.09 6.96 0.25
C SER A 314 -25.76 6.35 -0.28
N SER A 315 -24.59 6.78 0.21
CA SER A 315 -23.27 6.31 -0.22
C SER A 315 -22.91 4.90 0.26
N ALA A 316 -23.55 4.41 1.32
CA ALA A 316 -23.28 3.08 1.88
C ALA A 316 -23.84 1.93 1.03
N MET A 317 -25.00 2.13 0.38
CA MET A 317 -25.68 1.07 -0.37
C MET A 317 -24.86 0.51 -1.54
N PRO A 318 -24.25 1.34 -2.42
CA PRO A 318 -23.38 0.81 -3.47
C PRO A 318 -22.18 0.01 -2.94
N LEU A 319 -21.62 0.40 -1.78
CA LEU A 319 -20.52 -0.34 -1.15
C LEU A 319 -20.98 -1.68 -0.57
N LEU A 320 -22.19 -1.75 0.01
CA LEU A 320 -22.79 -3.01 0.45
C LEU A 320 -23.05 -3.95 -0.72
N GLU A 321 -23.61 -3.44 -1.82
CA GLU A 321 -23.80 -4.21 -3.05
C GLU A 321 -22.48 -4.74 -3.61
N ALA A 322 -21.44 -3.91 -3.62
CA ALA A 322 -20.10 -4.32 -4.06
C ALA A 322 -19.52 -5.43 -3.19
N ALA A 323 -19.62 -5.31 -1.86
CA ALA A 323 -19.18 -6.34 -0.93
C ALA A 323 -19.98 -7.63 -1.08
N ALA A 324 -21.30 -7.55 -1.25
CA ALA A 324 -22.16 -8.74 -1.40
C ALA A 324 -21.87 -9.48 -2.71
N LEU A 325 -21.65 -8.75 -3.79
CA LEU A 325 -21.27 -9.31 -5.09
C LEU A 325 -19.88 -9.98 -5.01
N LEU A 326 -18.92 -9.36 -4.32
CA LEU A 326 -17.59 -9.93 -4.13
C LEU A 326 -17.61 -11.18 -3.23
N GLU A 327 -18.44 -11.23 -2.19
CA GLU A 327 -18.66 -12.44 -1.39
C GLU A 327 -19.30 -13.56 -2.22
N GLU A 328 -20.33 -13.26 -3.02
CA GLU A 328 -20.94 -14.23 -3.96
C GLU A 328 -19.89 -14.78 -4.93
N ALA A 329 -19.02 -13.91 -5.48
CA ALA A 329 -17.96 -14.32 -6.39
C ALA A 329 -16.85 -15.14 -5.70
N MET A 330 -16.48 -14.82 -4.47
CA MET A 330 -15.51 -15.61 -3.70
C MET A 330 -16.05 -16.99 -3.33
N ASP A 331 -17.36 -17.15 -3.14
CA ASP A 331 -17.97 -18.47 -2.89
C ASP A 331 -17.82 -19.39 -4.12
N HIS A 332 -17.84 -18.84 -5.34
CA HIS A 332 -17.59 -19.56 -6.59
C HIS A 332 -16.11 -19.69 -6.96
N SER A 333 -15.30 -18.67 -6.65
CA SER A 333 -13.88 -18.55 -7.02
C SER A 333 -12.99 -18.32 -5.79
N PRO A 334 -12.95 -19.26 -4.81
CA PRO A 334 -12.32 -19.02 -3.50
C PRO A 334 -10.79 -18.83 -3.55
N TYR A 335 -10.16 -19.22 -4.65
CA TYR A 335 -8.71 -19.10 -4.85
C TYR A 335 -8.31 -17.85 -5.65
N ASN A 336 -9.26 -17.02 -6.10
CA ASN A 336 -8.96 -15.82 -6.87
C ASN A 336 -8.43 -14.70 -5.95
N PRO A 337 -7.14 -14.28 -6.08
CA PRO A 337 -6.56 -13.26 -5.23
C PRO A 337 -7.12 -11.86 -5.53
N HIS A 338 -7.54 -11.57 -6.76
CA HIS A 338 -8.03 -10.25 -7.15
C HIS A 338 -9.38 -9.95 -6.50
N LEU A 339 -10.29 -10.94 -6.46
CA LEU A 339 -11.56 -10.83 -5.72
C LEU A 339 -11.29 -10.56 -4.23
N LYS A 340 -10.33 -11.28 -3.63
CA LYS A 340 -9.94 -11.07 -2.23
C LYS A 340 -9.36 -9.67 -1.99
N ILE A 341 -8.48 -9.18 -2.87
CA ILE A 341 -7.89 -7.83 -2.77
C ILE A 341 -8.98 -6.75 -2.91
N ALA A 342 -9.86 -6.88 -3.90
CA ALA A 342 -10.99 -5.96 -4.08
C ALA A 342 -11.93 -5.98 -2.87
N SER A 343 -12.28 -7.17 -2.36
CA SER A 343 -13.15 -7.34 -1.19
C SER A 343 -12.55 -6.71 0.06
N MET A 344 -11.25 -6.93 0.33
CA MET A 344 -10.54 -6.21 1.39
C MET A 344 -10.65 -4.69 1.21
N GLY A 345 -10.48 -4.18 -0.02
CA GLY A 345 -10.64 -2.77 -0.35
C GLY A 345 -12.02 -2.21 0.04
N VAL A 346 -13.09 -2.91 -0.32
CA VAL A 346 -14.48 -2.51 -0.01
C VAL A 346 -14.76 -2.59 1.50
N TYR A 347 -14.37 -3.69 2.16
CA TYR A 347 -14.56 -3.83 3.61
C TYR A 347 -13.81 -2.77 4.42
N ILE A 348 -12.63 -2.34 3.95
CA ILE A 348 -11.89 -1.24 4.58
C ILE A 348 -12.66 0.07 4.47
N GLN A 349 -13.29 0.37 3.32
CA GLN A 349 -14.14 1.55 3.16
C GLN A 349 -15.38 1.49 4.06
N LEU A 350 -15.92 0.29 4.29
CA LEU A 350 -17.03 0.04 5.20
C LEU A 350 -16.61 -0.02 6.68
N GLY A 351 -15.34 0.19 7.02
CA GLY A 351 -14.85 0.12 8.40
C GLY A 351 -14.86 -1.29 9.01
N ALA A 352 -14.92 -2.33 8.18
CA ALA A 352 -15.01 -3.73 8.58
C ALA A 352 -13.63 -4.44 8.52
N SER A 353 -12.65 -3.88 9.22
CA SER A 353 -11.25 -4.33 9.19
C SER A 353 -11.04 -5.78 9.66
N HIS A 354 -11.94 -6.34 10.49
CA HIS A 354 -11.85 -7.72 10.93
C HIS A 354 -12.13 -8.71 9.79
N ARG A 355 -13.18 -8.45 8.99
CA ARG A 355 -13.47 -9.28 7.81
C ARG A 355 -12.36 -9.14 6.76
N ALA A 356 -11.85 -7.93 6.56
CA ALA A 356 -10.68 -7.71 5.69
C ALA A 356 -9.44 -8.50 6.15
N LEU A 357 -9.18 -8.58 7.46
CA LEU A 357 -8.09 -9.41 8.00
C LEU A 357 -8.33 -10.90 7.74
N SER A 358 -9.56 -11.39 7.92
CA SER A 358 -9.91 -12.79 7.63
C SER A 358 -9.60 -13.15 6.17
N ILE A 359 -10.03 -12.31 5.23
CA ILE A 359 -9.75 -12.47 3.79
C ILE A 359 -8.24 -12.43 3.51
N TYR A 360 -7.49 -11.53 4.14
CA TYR A 360 -6.03 -11.48 4.02
C TYR A 360 -5.37 -12.78 4.49
N GLN A 361 -5.85 -13.36 5.59
CA GLN A 361 -5.34 -14.64 6.10
C GLN A 361 -5.66 -15.80 5.13
N GLU A 362 -6.85 -15.79 4.52
CA GLU A 362 -7.24 -16.76 3.48
C GLU A 362 -6.40 -16.66 2.19
N MET A 363 -5.79 -15.50 1.90
CA MET A 363 -4.83 -15.37 0.78
C MET A 363 -3.53 -16.14 1.04
N GLY A 364 -3.20 -16.45 2.29
CA GLY A 364 -2.04 -17.27 2.64
C GLY A 364 -0.68 -16.62 2.37
N VAL A 365 -0.58 -15.30 2.54
CA VAL A 365 0.64 -14.50 2.34
C VAL A 365 1.78 -15.01 3.24
N LYS A 366 2.92 -15.41 2.64
CA LYS A 366 4.07 -16.01 3.33
C LYS A 366 5.41 -15.52 2.81
N GLN A 367 6.45 -15.64 3.65
CA GLN A 367 7.85 -15.34 3.29
C GLN A 367 7.99 -13.93 2.70
N ILE A 368 8.67 -13.80 1.54
CA ILE A 368 8.91 -12.50 0.88
C ILE A 368 7.62 -11.73 0.59
N GLN A 369 6.49 -12.41 0.41
CA GLN A 369 5.20 -11.75 0.20
C GLN A 369 4.76 -10.94 1.42
N MET A 370 5.25 -11.24 2.63
CA MET A 370 4.99 -10.39 3.79
C MET A 370 5.64 -9.01 3.65
N ASP A 371 6.80 -8.92 3.00
CA ASP A 371 7.45 -7.63 2.71
C ASP A 371 6.75 -6.90 1.55
N SER A 372 6.28 -7.65 0.55
CA SER A 372 5.68 -7.10 -0.67
C SER A 372 4.19 -6.81 -0.61
N CYS A 373 3.41 -7.48 0.25
CA CYS A 373 1.94 -7.44 0.25
C CYS A 373 1.31 -7.04 1.60
N ALA A 374 2.08 -6.93 2.69
CA ALA A 374 1.52 -6.53 3.99
C ALA A 374 0.92 -5.11 3.99
N TYR A 375 1.34 -4.25 3.06
CA TYR A 375 0.79 -2.92 2.86
C TYR A 375 -0.72 -2.93 2.53
N LEU A 376 -1.26 -4.04 2.03
CA LEU A 376 -2.68 -4.19 1.70
C LEU A 376 -3.59 -4.10 2.93
N ILE A 377 -3.11 -4.60 4.08
CA ILE A 377 -3.91 -4.79 5.29
C ILE A 377 -3.37 -4.01 6.49
N LEU A 378 -2.06 -3.82 6.62
CA LEU A 378 -1.45 -3.30 7.84
C LEU A 378 -2.00 -1.93 8.29
N PRO A 379 -2.22 -0.94 7.40
CA PRO A 379 -2.87 0.32 7.79
C PRO A 379 -4.32 0.12 8.29
N SER A 380 -5.06 -0.81 7.71
CA SER A 380 -6.43 -1.13 8.14
C SER A 380 -6.47 -1.82 9.51
N LEU A 381 -5.44 -2.59 9.87
CA LEU A 381 -5.35 -3.16 11.22
C LEU A 381 -5.22 -2.06 12.28
N ILE A 382 -4.55 -0.95 11.94
CA ILE A 382 -4.40 0.21 12.83
C ILE A 382 -5.73 0.95 12.94
N THR A 383 -6.33 1.35 11.81
CA THR A 383 -7.59 2.10 11.80
C THR A 383 -8.79 1.27 12.27
N GLY A 384 -8.69 -0.07 12.23
CA GLY A 384 -9.70 -1.00 12.74
C GLY A 384 -9.53 -1.41 14.20
N GLY A 385 -8.52 -0.91 14.92
CA GLY A 385 -8.28 -1.28 16.32
C GLY A 385 -7.77 -2.72 16.53
N LEU A 386 -7.22 -3.36 15.49
CA LEU A 386 -6.70 -4.74 15.50
C LEU A 386 -5.21 -4.78 15.90
N TYR A 387 -4.89 -4.18 17.04
CA TYR A 387 -3.51 -3.90 17.47
C TYR A 387 -2.65 -5.17 17.57
N THR A 388 -3.16 -6.22 18.19
CA THR A 388 -2.41 -7.47 18.33
C THR A 388 -2.13 -8.12 16.97
N SER A 389 -3.09 -8.09 16.05
CA SER A 389 -2.87 -8.58 14.68
C SER A 389 -1.82 -7.75 13.94
N ALA A 390 -1.82 -6.43 14.11
CA ALA A 390 -0.80 -5.54 13.52
C ALA A 390 0.61 -5.86 14.05
N VAL A 391 0.75 -6.09 15.37
CA VAL A 391 2.03 -6.46 15.99
C VAL A 391 2.47 -7.86 15.57
N ARG A 392 1.57 -8.84 15.48
CA ARG A 392 1.88 -10.21 15.03
C ARG A 392 2.38 -10.23 13.59
N LEU A 393 1.73 -9.49 12.69
CA LEU A 393 2.16 -9.35 11.30
C LEU A 393 3.52 -8.64 11.22
N SER A 394 3.68 -7.52 11.91
CA SER A 394 4.94 -6.76 11.94
C SER A 394 6.09 -7.56 12.54
N SER A 395 5.85 -8.31 13.61
CA SER A 395 6.85 -9.21 14.21
C SER A 395 7.25 -10.34 13.26
N SER A 396 6.32 -10.83 12.42
CA SER A 396 6.62 -11.81 11.38
C SER A 396 7.53 -11.23 10.29
N ILE A 397 7.31 -9.96 9.92
CA ILE A 397 8.19 -9.21 9.00
C ILE A 397 9.59 -9.04 9.60
N LEU A 398 9.70 -8.63 10.87
CA LEU A 398 11.01 -8.52 11.55
C LEU A 398 11.75 -9.87 11.56
N ARG A 399 11.05 -10.99 11.82
CA ARG A 399 11.64 -12.34 11.77
C ARG A 399 12.06 -12.75 10.37
N LEU A 400 11.27 -12.42 9.34
CA LEU A 400 11.63 -12.65 7.93
C LEU A 400 12.95 -11.95 7.60
N HIS A 401 13.09 -10.67 7.95
CA HIS A 401 14.30 -9.91 7.64
C HIS A 401 15.53 -10.42 8.39
N SER A 402 15.37 -10.79 9.66
CA SER A 402 16.44 -11.38 10.47
C SER A 402 16.91 -12.73 9.90
N SER A 403 15.97 -13.62 9.55
CA SER A 403 16.30 -14.93 8.95
C SER A 403 16.90 -14.77 7.54
N THR A 404 16.30 -13.95 6.70
CA THR A 404 16.78 -13.68 5.33
C THR A 404 18.22 -13.16 5.32
N SER A 405 18.57 -12.27 6.25
CA SER A 405 19.94 -11.75 6.38
C SER A 405 20.97 -12.87 6.65
N LYS A 406 20.60 -13.85 7.48
CA LYS A 406 21.43 -15.02 7.76
C LYS A 406 21.50 -15.96 6.55
N ASP A 407 20.35 -16.28 5.96
CA ASP A 407 20.25 -17.23 4.86
C ASP A 407 20.99 -16.73 3.61
N ILE A 408 20.84 -15.45 3.25
CA ILE A 408 21.54 -14.86 2.11
C ILE A 408 23.06 -14.90 2.30
N LYS A 409 23.56 -14.63 3.51
CA LYS A 409 25.00 -14.73 3.79
C LYS A 409 25.51 -16.14 3.51
N ASP A 410 24.79 -17.15 3.96
CA ASP A 410 25.16 -18.56 3.79
C ASP A 410 25.07 -18.98 2.31
N PHE A 411 24.01 -18.59 1.60
CA PHE A 411 23.84 -18.90 0.18
C PHE A 411 24.85 -18.17 -0.70
N ALA A 412 25.16 -16.91 -0.43
CA ALA A 412 26.19 -16.16 -1.15
C ALA A 412 27.57 -16.81 -0.97
N SER A 413 27.90 -17.27 0.25
CA SER A 413 29.15 -18.00 0.50
C SER A 413 29.21 -19.31 -0.30
N LYS A 414 28.13 -20.10 -0.31
CA LYS A 414 28.06 -21.34 -1.11
C LYS A 414 28.15 -21.06 -2.60
N ALA A 415 27.51 -20.00 -3.09
CA ALA A 415 27.60 -19.59 -4.49
C ALA A 415 29.03 -19.25 -4.89
N LEU A 416 29.79 -18.54 -4.04
CA LEU A 416 31.21 -18.26 -4.28
C LEU A 416 32.05 -19.55 -4.31
N GLN A 417 31.83 -20.46 -3.36
CA GLN A 417 32.54 -21.76 -3.29
C GLN A 417 32.31 -22.61 -4.54
N ASN A 418 31.12 -22.53 -5.12
CA ASN A 418 30.74 -23.28 -6.32
C ASN A 418 31.06 -22.55 -7.64
N GLY A 419 31.68 -21.36 -7.60
CA GLY A 419 32.02 -20.58 -8.80
C GLY A 419 30.87 -19.77 -9.41
N TYR A 420 29.69 -19.69 -8.77
CA TYR A 420 28.55 -18.89 -9.19
C TYR A 420 28.67 -17.42 -8.78
N LEU A 421 29.69 -16.72 -9.32
CA LEU A 421 30.05 -15.36 -8.91
C LEU A 421 28.92 -14.33 -9.11
N PHE A 422 28.18 -14.43 -10.22
CA PHE A 422 27.05 -13.53 -10.49
C PHE A 422 25.93 -13.69 -9.47
N LYS A 423 25.59 -14.93 -9.10
CA LYS A 423 24.55 -15.21 -8.10
C LYS A 423 24.96 -14.76 -6.70
N ALA A 424 26.22 -14.94 -6.31
CA ALA A 424 26.73 -14.40 -5.06
C ALA A 424 26.62 -12.86 -4.99
N ARG A 425 26.93 -12.17 -6.10
CA ARG A 425 26.77 -10.72 -6.22
C ARG A 425 25.30 -10.30 -6.20
N GLU A 426 24.42 -10.99 -6.92
CA GLU A 426 22.97 -10.74 -6.92
C GLU A 426 22.40 -10.86 -5.51
N MET A 427 22.71 -11.95 -4.79
CA MET A 427 22.27 -12.17 -3.41
C MET A 427 22.76 -11.07 -2.46
N SER A 428 24.04 -10.70 -2.56
CA SER A 428 24.62 -9.63 -1.74
C SER A 428 24.01 -8.26 -2.04
N THR A 429 23.73 -7.98 -3.32
CA THR A 429 23.05 -6.77 -3.78
C THR A 429 21.61 -6.75 -3.28
N PHE A 430 20.89 -7.86 -3.38
CA PHE A 430 19.51 -8.00 -2.89
C PHE A 430 19.42 -7.74 -1.39
N GLN A 431 20.31 -8.33 -0.58
CA GLN A 431 20.33 -8.05 0.86
C GLN A 431 20.63 -6.58 1.17
N ARG A 432 21.59 -5.97 0.47
CA ARG A 432 22.04 -4.60 0.74
C ARG A 432 21.07 -3.53 0.25
N ALA A 433 20.50 -3.72 -0.93
CA ALA A 433 19.74 -2.71 -1.64
C ALA A 433 18.23 -2.90 -1.53
N LYS A 434 17.74 -4.11 -1.24
CA LYS A 434 16.31 -4.40 -1.14
C LYS A 434 15.88 -4.77 0.28
N MET A 435 16.47 -5.80 0.87
CA MET A 435 15.98 -6.33 2.16
C MET A 435 16.36 -5.44 3.34
N ARG A 436 17.64 -5.07 3.47
CA ARG A 436 18.10 -4.25 4.61
C ARG A 436 17.34 -2.92 4.66
N PRO A 437 17.40 -2.04 3.65
CA PRO A 437 16.67 -0.77 3.67
C PRO A 437 15.17 -0.94 3.36
N SER A 438 14.52 -2.08 3.67
CA SER A 438 13.10 -2.27 3.36
C SER A 438 12.23 -1.23 4.05
N LEU A 439 11.41 -0.52 3.27
CA LEU A 439 10.40 0.42 3.74
C LEU A 439 9.38 -0.28 4.66
N GLN A 440 8.96 -1.50 4.30
CA GLN A 440 8.00 -2.27 5.07
C GLN A 440 8.59 -2.72 6.41
N LEU A 441 9.89 -3.04 6.47
CA LEU A 441 10.60 -3.34 7.72
C LEU A 441 10.62 -2.12 8.65
N LEU A 442 10.98 -0.93 8.13
CA LEU A 442 10.97 0.32 8.89
C LEU A 442 9.59 0.58 9.50
N TYR A 443 8.55 0.51 8.67
CA TYR A 443 7.17 0.74 9.10
C TYR A 443 6.72 -0.27 10.16
N SER A 444 7.04 -1.55 9.98
CA SER A 444 6.75 -2.59 10.97
C SER A 444 7.48 -2.39 12.30
N LYS A 445 8.70 -1.83 12.32
CA LYS A 445 9.37 -1.48 13.58
C LYS A 445 8.61 -0.39 14.33
N GLY A 446 8.18 0.67 13.63
CA GLY A 446 7.38 1.75 14.22
C GLY A 446 6.06 1.24 14.79
N VAL A 447 5.33 0.40 14.04
CA VAL A 447 4.11 -0.27 14.50
C VAL A 447 4.37 -1.05 15.79
N VAL A 448 5.38 -1.93 15.84
CA VAL A 448 5.64 -2.71 17.05
C VAL A 448 5.92 -1.82 18.27
N MET A 449 6.58 -0.67 18.11
CA MET A 449 6.84 0.26 19.20
C MET A 449 5.55 0.91 19.74
N ASP A 450 4.69 1.43 18.86
CA ASP A 450 3.46 2.13 19.24
C ASP A 450 2.44 1.24 19.95
N PHE A 451 2.28 0.01 19.46
CA PHE A 451 1.27 -0.89 20.01
C PHE A 451 1.77 -1.67 21.23
N ALA A 452 3.05 -1.56 21.60
CA ALA A 452 3.64 -2.36 22.67
C ALA A 452 2.86 -2.27 23.99
N SER A 453 2.38 -1.07 24.35
CA SER A 453 1.60 -0.77 25.55
C SER A 453 0.16 -1.28 25.49
N LEU A 454 -0.34 -1.65 24.31
CA LEU A 454 -1.72 -2.09 24.07
C LEU A 454 -1.82 -3.62 23.93
N LEU A 455 -0.72 -4.35 24.12
CA LEU A 455 -0.69 -5.81 24.01
C LEU A 455 -1.18 -6.49 25.29
N ASN A 456 -2.03 -7.51 25.12
CA ASN A 456 -2.48 -8.39 26.20
C ASN A 456 -1.82 -9.78 26.12
N SER A 457 -1.55 -10.38 27.28
CA SER A 457 -1.01 -11.74 27.43
C SER A 457 -1.86 -12.80 26.71
N ASN A 458 -3.18 -12.69 26.87
CA ASN A 458 -4.18 -13.62 26.34
C ASN A 458 -4.28 -13.56 24.81
N ASP A 459 -3.72 -12.51 24.18
CA ASP A 459 -3.73 -12.38 22.75
C ASP A 459 -2.58 -13.12 22.06
N PHE A 460 -1.75 -13.90 22.77
CA PHE A 460 -0.71 -14.75 22.17
C PHE A 460 -0.97 -16.25 22.31
N GLU A 461 -1.92 -16.64 23.16
CA GLU A 461 -2.33 -18.03 23.34
C GLU A 461 -3.62 -18.31 22.56
N GLU A 462 -3.59 -19.30 21.67
CA GLU A 462 -4.83 -19.91 21.16
C GLU A 462 -5.55 -20.52 22.37
N ILE A 463 -6.66 -19.90 22.77
CA ILE A 463 -7.40 -20.16 24.01
C ILE A 463 -7.55 -21.67 24.28
N SER A 464 -6.74 -22.20 25.19
CA SER A 464 -7.11 -23.39 25.95
C SER A 464 -8.22 -22.97 26.92
N SER A 465 -9.39 -23.55 26.72
CA SER A 465 -10.60 -23.30 27.49
C SER A 465 -10.37 -23.50 29.00
N GLY A 466 -10.48 -22.43 29.80
CA GLY A 466 -10.72 -22.60 31.25
C GLY A 466 -10.32 -21.48 32.21
N GLU A 467 -9.47 -20.52 31.84
CA GLU A 467 -9.00 -19.52 32.83
C GLU A 467 -9.70 -18.16 32.72
N GLN A 468 -10.02 -17.59 33.89
CA GLN A 468 -10.74 -16.33 34.05
C GLN A 468 -10.04 -15.19 33.31
N ILE A 469 -10.81 -14.38 32.59
CA ILE A 469 -10.37 -13.16 31.90
C ILE A 469 -9.64 -12.26 32.91
N SER A 470 -8.30 -12.21 32.82
CA SER A 470 -7.51 -11.17 33.48
C SER A 470 -7.93 -9.82 32.92
N SER A 471 -8.22 -8.84 33.79
CA SER A 471 -8.55 -7.47 33.36
C SER A 471 -7.47 -6.92 32.41
N VAL A 472 -7.85 -6.53 31.19
CA VAL A 472 -6.99 -5.85 30.22
C VAL A 472 -6.43 -4.57 30.86
N LYS A 473 -5.10 -4.45 30.95
CA LYS A 473 -4.41 -3.29 31.54
C LYS A 473 -3.32 -2.78 30.61
N LEU A 474 -3.18 -1.46 30.58
CA LEU A 474 -2.16 -0.77 29.79
C LEU A 474 -0.75 -1.19 30.23
N GLY A 475 0.08 -1.59 29.27
CA GLY A 475 1.47 -1.94 29.51
C GLY A 475 1.67 -3.22 30.32
N THR A 476 0.72 -4.17 30.29
CA THR A 476 0.85 -5.47 30.99
C THR A 476 2.02 -6.29 30.45
N GLU A 477 2.19 -6.30 29.13
CA GLU A 477 3.21 -7.10 28.45
C GLU A 477 4.47 -6.28 28.11
N LYS A 478 4.30 -5.22 27.32
CA LYS A 478 5.39 -4.39 26.78
C LYS A 478 5.00 -2.92 26.76
N GLY A 479 5.93 -2.06 26.34
CA GLY A 479 5.69 -0.62 26.21
C GLY A 479 5.78 0.14 27.53
N LEU A 480 5.58 1.45 27.45
CA LEU A 480 5.63 2.36 28.60
C LEU A 480 4.20 2.82 28.92
N CYS A 481 3.85 2.94 30.21
CA CYS A 481 2.50 3.29 30.66
C CYS A 481 2.44 4.30 31.81
N GLY A 482 3.58 4.88 32.19
CA GLY A 482 3.73 5.86 33.27
C GLY A 482 4.04 5.24 34.64
N GLY A 483 4.15 3.91 34.73
CA GLY A 483 4.35 3.17 35.99
C GLY A 483 5.80 3.07 36.45
N ASP A 484 6.03 2.45 37.62
CA ASP A 484 7.38 2.24 38.16
C ASP A 484 8.21 1.24 37.33
N GLU A 485 7.55 0.27 36.71
CA GLU A 485 8.18 -0.74 35.85
C GLU A 485 8.81 -0.16 34.57
N ASP A 486 8.38 1.03 34.16
CA ASP A 486 8.86 1.70 32.95
C ASP A 486 10.35 2.04 33.01
N ILE A 487 10.93 2.15 34.21
CA ILE A 487 12.37 2.39 34.39
C ILE A 487 13.16 1.24 33.77
N VAL A 488 12.89 0.02 34.23
CA VAL A 488 13.60 -1.19 33.75
C VAL A 488 13.32 -1.43 32.28
N ARG A 489 12.08 -1.18 31.82
CA ARG A 489 11.73 -1.29 30.40
C ARG A 489 12.47 -0.28 29.54
N SER A 490 12.61 0.96 29.99
CA SER A 490 13.32 2.01 29.26
C SER A 490 14.79 1.67 29.06
N GLU A 491 15.44 1.09 30.08
CA GLU A 491 16.80 0.57 29.97
C GLU A 491 16.90 -0.55 28.93
N GLN A 492 15.97 -1.51 28.97
CA GLN A 492 15.94 -2.62 28.01
C GLN A 492 15.70 -2.12 26.57
N ILE A 493 14.77 -1.18 26.36
CA ILE A 493 14.52 -0.56 25.05
C ILE A 493 15.77 0.15 24.52
N ALA A 494 16.51 0.86 25.39
CA ALA A 494 17.76 1.53 25.03
C ALA A 494 18.90 0.55 24.69
N ILE A 495 18.91 -0.64 25.30
CA ILE A 495 19.86 -1.71 24.94
C ILE A 495 19.47 -2.30 23.57
N ASP A 496 18.19 -2.63 23.40
CA ASP A 496 17.68 -3.29 22.19
C ASP A 496 17.72 -2.39 20.96
N SER A 497 17.78 -1.07 21.14
CA SER A 497 17.86 -0.11 20.04
C SER A 497 19.15 -0.29 19.22
N GLY A 498 20.21 -0.84 19.79
CA GLY A 498 21.45 -1.16 19.08
C GLY A 498 21.33 -2.31 18.06
N SER A 499 20.27 -3.11 18.11
CA SER A 499 20.07 -4.26 17.22
C SER A 499 19.21 -3.90 16.01
N TYR A 500 19.77 -4.02 14.81
CA TYR A 500 19.14 -3.56 13.56
C TYR A 500 17.73 -4.14 13.29
N PHE A 501 17.50 -5.41 13.62
CA PHE A 501 16.22 -6.08 13.35
C PHE A 501 15.22 -5.96 14.50
N ASN A 502 15.61 -5.38 15.63
CA ASN A 502 14.70 -5.14 16.74
C ASN A 502 13.88 -3.87 16.47
N ALA A 503 12.64 -3.85 16.96
CA ALA A 503 11.76 -2.69 16.81
C ALA A 503 12.36 -1.39 17.40
N PRO A 504 13.00 -1.39 18.58
CA PRO A 504 13.65 -0.20 19.14
C PRO A 504 14.74 0.44 18.26
N CYS A 505 15.26 -0.25 17.24
CA CYS A 505 16.21 0.34 16.29
C CYS A 505 15.67 1.58 15.58
N VAL A 506 14.34 1.70 15.44
CA VAL A 506 13.69 2.87 14.84
C VAL A 506 14.05 4.17 15.60
N ILE A 507 14.36 4.08 16.90
CA ILE A 507 14.84 5.21 17.71
C ILE A 507 16.20 5.71 17.20
N HIS A 508 17.12 4.80 16.83
CA HIS A 508 18.40 5.19 16.25
C HIS A 508 18.26 5.69 14.82
N GLU A 509 17.37 5.10 14.03
CA GLU A 509 17.07 5.56 12.66
C GLU A 509 16.56 7.01 12.70
N ALA A 510 15.59 7.32 13.57
CA ALA A 510 15.11 8.68 13.81
C ALA A 510 16.21 9.62 14.35
N ALA A 511 17.03 9.14 15.29
CA ALA A 511 18.12 9.95 15.85
C ALA A 511 19.23 10.26 14.84
N ASN A 512 19.36 9.50 13.75
CA ASN A 512 20.37 9.71 12.72
C ASN A 512 19.82 10.34 11.44
N ALA A 513 18.50 10.34 11.24
CA ALA A 513 17.86 10.94 10.09
C ALA A 513 18.25 12.41 9.89
N THR A 514 18.50 12.78 8.65
CA THR A 514 18.74 14.14 8.12
C THR A 514 17.58 14.54 7.21
N SER A 515 17.44 15.83 6.89
CA SER A 515 16.35 16.33 6.02
C SER A 515 16.31 15.68 4.64
N ASP A 516 17.42 15.09 4.18
CA ASP A 516 17.59 14.55 2.83
C ASP A 516 17.41 13.01 2.76
N ASP A 517 17.12 12.33 3.88
CA ASP A 517 17.10 10.86 3.98
C ASP A 517 15.85 10.15 3.39
N VAL A 518 14.91 10.90 2.81
CA VAL A 518 13.66 10.33 2.25
C VAL A 518 13.92 9.30 1.14
N CYS A 519 15.06 9.36 0.46
CA CYS A 519 15.43 8.49 -0.67
C CYS A 519 16.22 7.21 -0.33
N VAL A 520 16.44 6.87 0.94
CA VAL A 520 17.35 5.76 1.32
C VAL A 520 16.66 4.38 1.39
N TYR A 521 15.33 4.35 1.52
CA TYR A 521 14.59 3.10 1.71
C TYR A 521 14.15 2.46 0.38
N SER A 522 14.25 1.14 0.30
CA SER A 522 13.74 0.35 -0.81
C SER A 522 12.26 0.06 -0.61
N ASP A 523 11.45 0.49 -1.57
CA ASP A 523 10.07 0.06 -1.67
C ASP A 523 10.02 -1.31 -2.36
N ASN A 524 9.68 -2.34 -1.58
CA ASN A 524 9.55 -3.72 -2.05
C ASN A 524 8.09 -4.13 -2.24
N ARG A 525 7.15 -3.19 -2.11
CA ARG A 525 5.72 -3.45 -2.31
C ARG A 525 5.46 -3.81 -3.76
N ASP A 526 4.69 -4.87 -3.94
CA ASP A 526 4.27 -5.30 -5.27
C ASP A 526 2.95 -4.61 -5.61
N MET A 527 3.04 -3.46 -6.28
CA MET A 527 1.87 -2.68 -6.69
C MET A 527 1.20 -3.25 -7.95
N ASP A 528 1.86 -4.17 -8.66
CA ASP A 528 1.35 -4.74 -9.91
C ASP A 528 0.16 -5.68 -9.63
N ILE A 529 0.01 -6.21 -8.41
CA ILE A 529 -1.15 -7.01 -8.00
C ILE A 529 -2.48 -6.25 -8.09
N ASN A 530 -2.43 -4.91 -8.13
CA ASN A 530 -3.57 -4.03 -8.29
C ASN A 530 -3.87 -3.70 -9.77
N TYR A 531 -3.31 -4.43 -10.74
CA TYR A 531 -3.48 -4.12 -12.17
C TYR A 531 -4.96 -4.10 -12.61
N PHE A 532 -5.84 -4.83 -11.93
CA PHE A 532 -7.28 -4.88 -12.24
C PHE A 532 -8.01 -3.58 -11.87
N GLU A 533 -7.39 -2.70 -11.06
CA GLU A 533 -7.96 -1.40 -10.70
C GLU A 533 -7.89 -0.43 -11.90
N ILE A 534 -9.05 -0.02 -12.39
CA ILE A 534 -9.25 0.91 -13.51
C ILE A 534 -9.92 2.20 -13.01
N LEU A 535 -11.17 2.12 -12.53
CA LEU A 535 -11.97 3.30 -12.15
C LEU A 535 -11.67 3.81 -10.74
N HIS A 536 -11.44 2.86 -9.82
CA HIS A 536 -11.20 3.17 -8.42
C HIS A 536 -9.86 2.58 -8.02
N ARG A 537 -8.85 3.44 -7.95
CA ARG A 537 -7.52 3.07 -7.49
C ARG A 537 -7.44 3.28 -5.98
N LYS A 538 -7.11 2.23 -5.25
CA LYS A 538 -6.99 2.33 -3.80
C LYS A 538 -5.80 3.21 -3.45
N GLN A 539 -6.03 4.20 -2.58
CA GLN A 539 -4.93 4.97 -2.02
C GLN A 539 -4.19 4.12 -0.99
N HIS A 540 -2.89 3.96 -1.22
CA HIS A 540 -1.95 3.34 -0.29
C HIS A 540 -1.00 4.41 0.23
N LEU A 541 -0.50 4.22 1.45
CA LEU A 541 0.51 5.12 2.02
C LEU A 541 1.68 5.26 1.05
N THR A 542 2.08 6.47 0.75
CA THR A 542 3.27 6.77 -0.04
C THR A 542 4.53 6.39 0.73
N GLN A 543 5.65 6.26 0.01
CA GLN A 543 6.95 6.04 0.64
C GLN A 543 7.27 7.13 1.67
N THR A 544 7.00 8.39 1.33
CA THR A 544 7.24 9.54 2.21
C THR A 544 6.38 9.47 3.47
N GLU A 545 5.10 9.13 3.35
CA GLU A 545 4.21 8.98 4.51
C GLU A 545 4.69 7.86 5.43
N MET A 546 5.04 6.69 4.89
CA MET A 546 5.55 5.56 5.68
C MET A 546 6.86 5.90 6.40
N VAL A 547 7.80 6.57 5.74
CA VAL A 547 9.06 7.01 6.36
C VAL A 547 8.79 8.04 7.45
N THR A 548 8.03 9.09 7.14
CA THR A 548 7.75 10.18 8.08
C THR A 548 7.05 9.67 9.33
N ASP A 549 6.02 8.84 9.15
CA ASP A 549 5.28 8.21 10.25
C ASP A 549 6.20 7.32 11.11
N SER A 550 7.05 6.51 10.49
CA SER A 550 7.98 5.64 11.22
C SER A 550 9.03 6.42 12.01
N LEU A 551 9.57 7.50 11.44
CA LEU A 551 10.56 8.35 12.10
C LEU A 551 9.91 9.16 13.24
N LEU A 552 8.67 9.64 13.05
CA LEU A 552 7.90 10.29 14.11
C LEU A 552 7.74 9.34 15.31
N LYS A 553 7.36 8.09 15.06
CA LYS A 553 7.27 7.05 16.11
C LYS A 553 8.62 6.83 16.79
N GLY A 554 9.70 6.75 16.03
CA GLY A 554 11.07 6.68 16.58
C GLY A 554 11.43 7.86 17.48
N HIS A 555 11.03 9.08 17.13
CA HIS A 555 11.19 10.26 17.97
C HIS A 555 10.34 10.20 19.23
N THR A 556 9.04 9.88 19.11
CA THR A 556 8.11 9.76 20.25
C THR A 556 8.63 8.78 21.30
N HIS A 557 8.93 7.53 20.89
CA HIS A 557 9.43 6.52 21.81
C HIS A 557 10.84 6.83 22.34
N GLY A 558 11.69 7.44 21.50
CA GLY A 558 12.99 7.93 21.92
C GLY A 558 12.90 9.01 23.01
N LEU A 559 11.89 9.88 22.95
CA LEU A 559 11.62 10.90 23.96
C LEU A 559 11.02 10.29 25.23
N LEU A 560 10.07 9.36 25.11
CA LEU A 560 9.50 8.64 26.25
C LEU A 560 10.59 7.95 27.09
N VAL A 561 11.46 7.15 26.44
CA VAL A 561 12.57 6.45 27.12
C VAL A 561 13.47 7.44 27.86
N ARG A 562 13.85 8.54 27.21
CA ARG A 562 14.73 9.56 27.80
C ARG A 562 14.05 10.31 28.94
N ALA A 563 12.76 10.58 28.84
CA ALA A 563 11.97 11.25 29.89
C ALA A 563 11.88 10.38 31.14
N VAL A 564 11.53 9.09 30.99
CA VAL A 564 11.49 8.12 32.11
C VAL A 564 12.85 8.01 32.79
N MET A 565 13.92 7.84 32.01
CA MET A 565 15.29 7.79 32.54
C MET A 565 15.71 9.09 33.24
N ALA A 566 15.27 10.26 32.73
CA ALA A 566 15.58 11.54 33.37
C ALA A 566 14.87 11.68 34.72
N VAL A 567 13.60 11.28 34.80
CA VAL A 567 12.82 11.29 36.06
C VAL A 567 13.41 10.33 37.09
N GLU A 568 13.88 9.15 36.68
CA GLU A 568 14.52 8.19 37.59
C GLU A 568 15.79 8.76 38.24
N ALA A 569 16.62 9.47 37.47
CA ALA A 569 17.84 10.07 38.01
C ALA A 569 17.59 11.32 38.87
N ALA A 570 16.38 11.89 38.83
CA ALA A 570 16.06 13.13 39.55
C ALA A 570 16.15 12.96 41.07
N LYS A 571 16.47 14.06 41.77
CA LYS A 571 16.61 14.06 43.24
C LYS A 571 15.63 15.02 43.89
N ALA A 572 15.04 14.58 45.00
CA ALA A 572 14.14 15.42 45.79
C ALA A 572 14.85 16.67 46.36
N PRO A 573 14.20 17.84 46.38
CA PRO A 573 14.73 19.05 46.98
C PRO A 573 14.88 18.91 48.50
N LYS A 574 16.08 19.21 49.04
CA LYS A 574 16.34 19.15 50.49
C LYS A 574 16.06 20.51 51.13
N LYS A 575 15.09 20.56 52.05
CA LYS A 575 14.70 21.79 52.79
C LYS A 575 14.39 22.99 51.87
N GLY A 576 13.71 22.76 50.75
CA GLY A 576 13.34 23.81 49.79
C GLY A 576 14.52 24.38 48.98
N LYS A 577 15.70 23.75 49.01
CA LYS A 577 16.82 24.09 48.14
C LYS A 577 16.80 23.27 46.86
N VAL A 578 17.23 23.89 45.78
CA VAL A 578 17.39 23.27 44.46
C VAL A 578 18.34 22.05 44.58
N PRO A 579 17.96 20.88 44.02
CA PRO A 579 18.84 19.71 43.99
C PRO A 579 20.16 20.02 43.26
N LYS A 580 21.29 19.56 43.80
CA LYS A 580 22.57 19.67 43.09
C LYS A 580 22.55 18.75 41.88
N SER A 581 22.77 19.31 40.69
CA SER A 581 22.92 18.53 39.46
C SER A 581 24.15 17.65 39.53
N THR A 582 23.98 16.33 39.36
CA THR A 582 25.08 15.40 39.13
C THR A 582 25.36 15.27 37.64
N GLU A 583 26.55 14.79 37.28
CA GLU A 583 26.93 14.55 35.88
C GLU A 583 25.92 13.65 35.16
N GLU A 584 25.42 12.63 35.84
CA GLU A 584 24.37 11.75 35.30
C GLU A 584 23.04 12.46 35.04
N ILE A 585 22.55 13.30 35.97
CA ILE A 585 21.32 14.07 35.79
C ILE A 585 21.48 15.05 34.62
N ALA A 586 22.63 15.74 34.57
CA ALA A 586 22.97 16.66 33.50
C ALA A 586 22.98 15.94 32.14
N TYR A 587 23.59 14.75 32.06
CA TYR A 587 23.65 13.96 30.85
C TYR A 587 22.26 13.50 30.37
N ARG A 588 21.44 12.92 31.25
CA ARG A 588 20.12 12.37 30.87
C ARG A 588 19.16 13.46 30.41
N CYS A 589 19.10 14.59 31.12
CA CYS A 589 18.29 15.72 30.69
C CYS A 589 18.86 16.42 29.44
N GLN A 590 20.18 16.54 29.29
CA GLN A 590 20.76 17.05 28.04
C GLN A 590 20.45 16.13 26.85
N SER A 591 20.44 14.81 27.06
CA SER A 591 20.01 13.83 26.06
C SER A 591 18.56 14.04 25.66
N LEU A 592 17.65 14.24 26.63
CA LEU A 592 16.24 14.57 26.39
C LEU A 592 16.09 15.87 25.58
N THR A 593 16.72 16.96 26.02
CA THR A 593 16.63 18.26 25.35
C THR A 593 17.19 18.22 23.93
N ARG A 594 18.34 17.56 23.71
CA ARG A 594 18.91 17.39 22.35
C ARG A 594 17.99 16.58 21.44
N ALA A 595 17.42 15.49 21.98
CA ALA A 595 16.49 14.66 21.23
C ALA A 595 15.21 15.45 20.87
N LEU A 596 14.69 16.26 21.80
CA LEU A 596 13.52 17.09 21.57
C LEU A 596 13.79 18.16 20.52
N ALA A 597 14.91 18.88 20.62
CA ALA A 597 15.30 19.87 19.62
C ALA A 597 15.38 19.24 18.21
N LYS A 598 16.00 18.06 18.09
CA LYS A 598 16.07 17.33 16.82
C LYS A 598 14.67 16.93 16.31
N ALA A 599 13.83 16.37 17.17
CA ALA A 599 12.48 15.95 16.78
C ALA A 599 11.63 17.15 16.31
N THR A 600 11.71 18.30 16.99
CA THR A 600 11.00 19.53 16.59
C THR A 600 11.43 20.04 15.21
N HIS A 601 12.72 19.93 14.86
CA HIS A 601 13.21 20.28 13.53
C HIS A 601 12.73 19.33 12.42
N CYS A 602 12.53 18.05 12.72
CA CYS A 602 12.10 17.05 11.74
C CYS A 602 10.58 16.93 11.62
N SER A 603 9.82 17.06 12.72
CA SER A 603 8.38 16.76 12.78
C SER A 603 7.46 17.92 12.36
N LEU A 604 7.88 19.19 12.48
CA LEU A 604 7.03 20.34 12.12
C LEU A 604 7.02 20.68 10.62
N GLY A 605 7.94 20.15 9.83
CA GLY A 605 7.95 20.39 8.38
C GLY A 605 6.89 19.60 7.60
N SER A 606 6.33 18.53 8.20
CA SER A 606 5.47 17.55 7.52
C SER A 606 4.03 17.49 8.03
N LEU A 607 3.72 18.14 9.16
CA LEU A 607 2.38 18.12 9.77
C LEU A 607 1.62 19.39 9.38
N ASP A 608 0.33 19.24 9.04
CA ASP A 608 -0.53 20.38 8.79
C ASP A 608 -0.73 21.20 10.09
N ALA A 609 -0.60 22.53 9.99
CA ALA A 609 -0.54 23.46 11.12
C ALA A 609 -1.84 23.56 11.93
N ASP A 610 -2.94 22.98 11.42
CA ASP A 610 -4.23 22.87 12.10
C ASP A 610 -4.67 21.43 12.37
N SER A 611 -3.76 20.46 12.18
CA SER A 611 -4.04 19.04 12.45
C SER A 611 -4.11 18.72 13.95
N ILE A 612 -4.82 17.64 14.25
CA ILE A 612 -4.88 17.03 15.59
C ILE A 612 -3.47 16.59 16.00
N ASP A 613 -2.71 15.99 15.09
CA ASP A 613 -1.36 15.49 15.34
C ASP A 613 -0.38 16.59 15.75
N GLU A 614 -0.43 17.76 15.10
CA GLU A 614 0.41 18.89 15.47
C GLU A 614 0.08 19.43 16.88
N SER A 615 -1.22 19.49 17.21
CA SER A 615 -1.68 19.89 18.54
C SER A 615 -1.25 18.89 19.62
N MET A 616 -1.34 17.58 19.34
CA MET A 616 -0.88 16.52 20.25
C MET A 616 0.64 16.53 20.41
N TRP A 617 1.38 16.77 19.33
CA TRP A 617 2.84 16.89 19.39
C TRP A 617 3.29 18.06 20.27
N LYS A 618 2.58 19.20 20.23
CA LYS A 618 2.83 20.34 21.11
C LYS A 618 2.60 20.01 22.58
N VAL A 619 1.57 19.23 22.91
CA VAL A 619 1.33 18.73 24.28
C VAL A 619 2.49 17.84 24.73
N PHE A 620 2.87 16.88 23.90
CA PHE A 620 3.94 15.92 24.19
C PHE A 620 5.30 16.63 24.39
N SER A 621 5.63 17.58 23.52
CA SER A 621 6.85 18.39 23.59
C SER A 621 6.87 19.26 24.86
N SER A 622 5.74 19.89 25.19
CA SER A 622 5.60 20.72 26.40
C SER A 622 5.84 19.90 27.68
N LEU A 623 5.37 18.65 27.72
CA LEU A 623 5.63 17.74 28.86
C LEU A 623 7.12 17.36 28.96
N CYS A 624 7.81 17.16 27.84
CA CYS A 624 9.27 16.95 27.83
C CYS A 624 10.02 18.17 28.39
N ASP A 625 9.62 19.38 28.00
CA ASP A 625 10.20 20.64 28.50
C ASP A 625 9.93 20.83 29.99
N VAL A 626 8.72 20.51 30.47
CA VAL A 626 8.39 20.53 31.91
C VAL A 626 9.35 19.64 32.70
N ILE A 627 9.57 18.40 32.24
CA ILE A 627 10.51 17.47 32.90
C ILE A 627 11.92 18.07 32.92
N GLY A 628 12.41 18.60 31.80
CA GLY A 628 13.73 19.23 31.70
C GLY A 628 13.90 20.42 32.64
N VAL A 629 12.94 21.35 32.62
CA VAL A 629 12.95 22.58 33.45
C VAL A 629 12.86 22.27 34.94
N VAL A 630 12.06 21.28 35.35
CA VAL A 630 11.94 20.93 36.77
C VAL A 630 13.22 20.28 37.29
N ILE A 631 13.89 19.45 36.50
CA ILE A 631 15.11 18.74 36.91
C ILE A 631 16.35 19.64 36.86
N ILE A 632 16.60 20.32 35.74
CA ILE A 632 17.82 21.12 35.53
C ILE A 632 17.62 22.61 35.85
N GLY A 633 16.42 23.16 35.69
CA GLY A 633 16.20 24.61 35.76
C GLY A 633 16.81 25.35 34.57
N ASP A 634 17.02 26.65 34.72
CA ASP A 634 17.72 27.48 33.74
C ASP A 634 19.24 27.36 33.98
N ALA A 635 19.89 26.45 33.26
CA ALA A 635 21.29 26.11 33.48
C ALA A 635 22.21 27.31 33.19
N GLY A 636 22.69 27.98 34.24
CA GLY A 636 23.80 28.95 34.13
C GLY A 636 23.54 30.36 34.67
N THR A 637 22.39 30.63 35.26
CA THR A 637 22.13 31.93 35.93
C THR A 637 22.20 31.78 37.46
N GLU A 638 22.76 32.77 38.17
CA GLU A 638 22.76 32.81 39.66
C GLU A 638 21.33 32.90 40.26
N SER A 639 20.30 32.95 39.41
CA SER A 639 18.87 33.14 39.72
C SER A 639 18.00 31.89 39.72
N ASP A 640 18.56 30.68 39.56
CA ASP A 640 17.76 29.44 39.56
C ASP A 640 17.13 29.16 40.93
N THR A 641 15.80 29.19 40.97
CA THR A 641 15.00 28.98 42.18
C THR A 641 13.89 27.98 41.94
N LEU A 642 13.50 27.22 42.98
CA LEU A 642 12.37 26.29 42.87
C LEU A 642 11.07 26.98 42.45
N LEU A 643 10.86 28.23 42.89
CA LEU A 643 9.71 29.03 42.47
C LEU A 643 9.80 29.42 40.98
N GLY A 644 10.99 29.76 40.47
CA GLY A 644 11.21 30.01 39.05
C GLY A 644 10.92 28.78 38.19
N ARG A 645 11.39 27.60 38.63
CA ARG A 645 11.09 26.32 37.97
C ARG A 645 9.59 25.98 38.01
N GLU A 646 8.92 26.19 39.15
CA GLU A 646 7.47 26.00 39.31
C GLU A 646 6.69 26.90 38.33
N ASN A 647 7.01 28.20 38.27
CA ASN A 647 6.37 29.15 37.36
C ASN A 647 6.60 28.81 35.87
N ALA A 648 7.80 28.35 35.52
CA ALA A 648 8.10 27.93 34.16
C ALA A 648 7.31 26.66 33.77
N ALA A 649 7.22 25.68 34.68
CA ALA A 649 6.40 24.48 34.48
C ALA A 649 4.91 24.83 34.32
N VAL A 650 4.38 25.76 35.12
CA VAL A 650 2.99 26.23 34.99
C VAL A 650 2.72 26.79 33.60
N ARG A 651 3.55 27.71 33.09
CA ARG A 651 3.37 28.30 31.76
C ARG A 651 3.36 27.26 30.64
N LEU A 652 4.24 26.26 30.71
CA LEU A 652 4.30 25.18 29.73
C LEU A 652 3.06 24.27 29.80
N LEU A 653 2.58 23.96 31.02
CA LEU A 653 1.36 23.17 31.22
C LEU A 653 0.11 23.91 30.75
N GLU A 654 0.00 25.22 30.98
CA GLU A 654 -1.09 26.05 30.47
C GLU A 654 -1.11 26.07 28.93
N ALA A 655 0.05 26.17 28.28
CA ALA A 655 0.15 26.06 26.82
C ALA A 655 -0.25 24.66 26.31
N ALA A 656 0.09 23.60 27.06
CA ALA A 656 -0.35 22.25 26.75
C ALA A 656 -1.88 22.09 26.86
N VAL A 657 -2.52 22.69 27.88
CA VAL A 657 -3.99 22.70 28.03
C VAL A 657 -4.67 23.32 26.81
N LEU A 658 -4.18 24.47 26.33
CA LEU A 658 -4.70 25.11 25.13
C LEU A 658 -4.59 24.21 23.89
N SER A 659 -3.48 23.49 23.77
CA SER A 659 -3.24 22.56 22.67
C SER A 659 -4.16 21.33 22.71
N VAL A 660 -4.43 20.78 23.91
CA VAL A 660 -5.44 19.71 24.09
C VAL A 660 -6.83 20.20 23.68
N ASN A 661 -7.23 21.41 24.11
CA ASN A 661 -8.54 21.96 23.76
C ASN A 661 -8.67 22.24 22.25
N LYS A 662 -7.60 22.69 21.59
CA LYS A 662 -7.53 22.82 20.12
C LYS A 662 -7.75 21.45 19.47
N ALA A 663 -7.01 20.43 19.91
CA ALA A 663 -7.13 19.08 19.37
C ALA A 663 -8.53 18.47 19.56
N GLN A 664 -9.15 18.68 20.73
CA GLN A 664 -10.52 18.25 21.02
C GLN A 664 -11.53 18.92 20.10
N THR A 665 -11.37 20.23 19.84
CA THR A 665 -12.24 20.96 18.91
C THR A 665 -12.09 20.42 17.50
N SER A 666 -10.85 20.23 17.01
CA SER A 666 -10.57 19.65 15.69
C SER A 666 -11.13 18.23 15.55
N PHE A 667 -11.01 17.39 16.59
CA PHE A 667 -11.60 16.05 16.62
C PHE A 667 -13.12 16.11 16.51
N ASN A 668 -13.76 16.98 17.29
CA ASN A 668 -15.21 17.12 17.28
C ASN A 668 -15.76 17.76 15.99
N SER A 669 -14.93 18.41 15.19
CA SER A 669 -15.26 18.84 13.82
C SER A 669 -14.95 17.81 12.73
N SER A 670 -14.27 16.70 13.05
CA SER A 670 -13.92 15.68 12.07
C SER A 670 -15.17 14.96 11.55
N GLY A 671 -15.21 14.59 10.26
CA GLY A 671 -16.36 13.98 9.58
C GLY A 671 -16.68 12.54 10.02
N ASP A 672 -17.34 11.77 9.15
CA ASP A 672 -17.97 10.47 9.48
C ASP A 672 -16.99 9.34 9.89
N ALA A 673 -15.70 9.48 9.61
CA ALA A 673 -14.67 8.48 9.90
C ALA A 673 -14.08 8.54 11.33
N ARG A 674 -14.81 9.08 12.31
CA ARG A 674 -14.28 9.30 13.68
C ARG A 674 -13.77 8.04 14.35
N GLY A 675 -14.43 6.89 14.16
CA GLY A 675 -14.01 5.63 14.77
C GLY A 675 -12.62 5.19 14.32
N ALA A 676 -12.35 5.26 13.01
CA ALA A 676 -11.04 4.94 12.45
C ALA A 676 -9.94 5.87 12.98
N LEU A 677 -10.27 7.17 13.11
CA LEU A 677 -9.38 8.17 13.68
C LEU A 677 -9.07 7.87 15.17
N VAL A 678 -10.05 7.46 15.98
CA VAL A 678 -9.80 7.06 17.39
C VAL A 678 -8.81 5.90 17.45
N CYS A 679 -9.01 4.86 16.63
CA CYS A 679 -8.12 3.70 16.60
C CYS A 679 -6.67 4.06 16.21
N GLN A 680 -6.49 5.08 15.36
CA GLN A 680 -5.17 5.59 14.99
C GLN A 680 -4.55 6.46 16.09
N LEU A 681 -5.32 7.39 16.67
CA LEU A 681 -4.82 8.32 17.69
C LEU A 681 -4.44 7.61 18.99
N LEU A 682 -5.16 6.55 19.37
CA LEU A 682 -4.92 5.81 20.61
C LEU A 682 -3.43 5.42 20.80
N PRO A 683 -2.83 4.62 19.92
CA PRO A 683 -1.42 4.24 19.99
C PRO A 683 -0.46 5.40 19.67
N ASN A 684 -0.80 6.24 18.70
CA ASN A 684 0.13 7.22 18.13
C ASN A 684 0.42 8.39 19.08
N CYS A 685 -0.60 8.87 19.80
CA CYS A 685 -0.48 10.08 20.60
C CYS A 685 -1.16 10.01 21.97
N ILE A 686 -2.31 9.33 22.10
CA ILE A 686 -3.05 9.31 23.37
C ILE A 686 -2.27 8.54 24.44
N VAL A 687 -1.81 7.32 24.15
CA VAL A 687 -1.01 6.53 25.10
C VAL A 687 0.34 7.20 25.43
N PRO A 688 1.11 7.72 24.45
CA PRO A 688 2.33 8.49 24.75
C PRO A 688 2.09 9.72 25.64
N ILE A 689 1.04 10.52 25.38
CA ILE A 689 0.71 11.68 26.20
C ILE A 689 0.28 11.27 27.60
N TYR A 690 -0.58 10.26 27.73
CA TYR A 690 -0.97 9.70 29.02
C TYR A 690 0.25 9.26 29.85
N THR A 691 1.17 8.52 29.22
CA THR A 691 2.44 8.07 29.81
C THR A 691 3.28 9.26 30.29
N MET A 692 3.35 10.34 29.51
CA MET A 692 4.08 11.55 29.89
C MET A 692 3.41 12.33 31.02
N ILE A 693 2.07 12.36 31.09
CA ILE A 693 1.33 12.98 32.20
C ILE A 693 1.67 12.26 33.51
N GLU A 694 1.58 10.92 33.55
CA GLU A 694 1.89 10.15 34.75
C GLU A 694 3.39 10.17 35.10
N THR A 695 4.28 10.15 34.10
CA THR A 695 5.73 10.35 34.31
C THR A 695 6.03 11.72 34.95
N THR A 696 5.34 12.77 34.49
CA THR A 696 5.45 14.12 35.06
C THR A 696 4.86 14.17 36.48
N ALA A 697 3.75 13.48 36.74
CA ALA A 697 3.14 13.39 38.06
C ALA A 697 4.06 12.73 39.10
N ARG A 698 4.84 11.71 38.69
CA ARG A 698 5.87 11.08 39.53
C ARG A 698 6.99 12.06 39.87
N LEU A 699 7.49 12.81 38.88
CA LEU A 699 8.46 13.87 39.11
C LEU A 699 7.91 14.93 40.08
N PHE A 700 6.67 15.37 39.88
CA PHE A 700 6.05 16.36 40.75
C PHE A 700 5.89 15.84 42.17
N SER A 701 5.54 14.55 42.33
CA SER A 701 5.48 13.90 43.65
C SER A 701 6.83 13.91 44.35
N LEU A 702 7.93 13.65 43.63
CA LEU A 702 9.31 13.75 44.14
C LEU A 702 9.67 15.17 44.62
N PHE A 703 9.16 16.20 43.94
CA PHE A 703 9.35 17.61 44.30
C PHE A 703 8.35 18.12 45.36
N GLY A 704 7.44 17.26 45.81
CA GLY A 704 6.41 17.62 46.78
C GLY A 704 5.29 18.47 46.18
N TRP A 705 5.05 18.39 44.86
CA TRP A 705 3.97 18.98 44.07
C TRP A 705 2.96 17.92 43.58
N GLY A 706 2.82 16.79 44.29
CA GLY A 706 1.93 15.70 43.90
C GLY A 706 0.44 16.07 43.85
N LYS A 707 -0.39 15.16 43.33
CA LYS A 707 -1.83 15.36 43.03
C LYS A 707 -2.63 16.04 44.16
N ARG A 708 -2.40 15.64 45.42
CA ARG A 708 -3.06 16.19 46.63
C ARG A 708 -2.80 17.68 46.89
N LYS A 709 -1.82 18.30 46.23
CA LYS A 709 -1.46 19.70 46.43
C LYS A 709 -1.96 20.63 45.33
N ARG A 710 -2.88 20.20 44.46
CA ARG A 710 -3.40 21.02 43.36
C ARG A 710 -3.92 22.41 43.76
N LEU A 711 -4.50 22.54 44.97
CA LEU A 711 -4.99 23.82 45.51
C LEU A 711 -3.90 24.67 46.18
N THR A 712 -2.78 24.06 46.56
CA THR A 712 -1.72 24.71 47.35
C THR A 712 -0.43 24.93 46.57
N LYS A 713 -0.30 24.31 45.39
CA LYS A 713 0.85 24.41 44.48
C LYS A 713 0.38 24.66 43.06
N ALA A 714 0.90 25.72 42.45
CA ALA A 714 0.45 26.17 41.14
C ALA A 714 0.78 25.14 40.05
N ALA A 715 1.97 24.53 40.11
CA ALA A 715 2.34 23.47 39.16
C ALA A 715 1.43 22.23 39.29
N ALA A 716 1.09 21.82 40.51
CA ALA A 716 0.17 20.72 40.75
C ALA A 716 -1.24 21.02 40.20
N GLY A 717 -1.72 22.26 40.37
CA GLY A 717 -2.99 22.74 39.80
C GLY A 717 -2.98 22.76 38.27
N ALA A 718 -1.89 23.23 37.66
CA ALA A 718 -1.74 23.26 36.20
C ALA A 718 -1.70 21.84 35.60
N LEU A 719 -0.99 20.90 36.24
CA LEU A 719 -0.95 19.51 35.79
C LEU A 719 -2.32 18.83 35.92
N ALA A 720 -3.07 19.13 37.00
CA ALA A 720 -4.45 18.67 37.15
C ALA A 720 -5.35 19.23 36.04
N SER A 721 -5.22 20.52 35.70
CA SER A 721 -5.97 21.11 34.58
C SER A 721 -5.68 20.40 33.26
N LEU A 722 -4.41 20.10 32.97
CA LEU A 722 -4.02 19.34 31.78
C LEU A 722 -4.62 17.94 31.78
N ALA A 723 -4.50 17.21 32.89
CA ALA A 723 -5.04 15.86 33.04
C ALA A 723 -6.57 15.82 32.83
N LEU A 724 -7.30 16.81 33.36
CA LEU A 724 -8.75 16.89 33.24
C LEU A 724 -9.21 17.31 31.83
N SER A 725 -8.51 18.26 31.19
CA SER A 725 -8.73 18.58 29.77
C SER A 725 -8.47 17.35 28.89
N PHE A 726 -7.41 16.60 29.15
CA PHE A 726 -7.09 15.37 28.43
C PHE A 726 -8.13 14.27 28.67
N ARG A 727 -8.65 14.12 29.89
CA ARG A 727 -9.77 13.21 30.20
C ARG A 727 -11.04 13.57 29.45
N SER A 728 -11.34 14.86 29.27
CA SER A 728 -12.47 15.35 28.47
C SER A 728 -12.36 14.86 27.03
N LEU A 729 -11.19 15.05 26.41
CA LEU A 729 -10.89 14.50 25.09
C LEU A 729 -11.05 12.97 25.03
N VAL A 730 -10.48 12.22 25.98
CA VAL A 730 -10.62 10.75 26.03
C VAL A 730 -12.10 10.32 26.12
N SER A 731 -12.93 11.11 26.81
CA SER A 731 -14.37 10.85 26.89
C SER A 731 -15.08 11.07 25.55
N ASP A 732 -14.69 12.10 24.79
CA ASP A 732 -15.20 12.33 23.42
C ASP A 732 -14.78 11.20 22.47
N LEU A 733 -13.55 10.69 22.59
CA LEU A 733 -13.08 9.54 21.81
C LEU A 733 -13.94 8.29 22.08
N LEU A 734 -14.24 8.00 23.34
CA LEU A 734 -15.10 6.87 23.73
C LEU A 734 -16.54 7.02 23.20
N GLN A 735 -17.07 8.25 23.26
CA GLN A 735 -18.39 8.56 22.70
C GLN A 735 -18.42 8.36 21.18
N ALA A 736 -17.36 8.78 20.47
CA ALA A 736 -17.23 8.56 19.03
C ALA A 736 -17.20 7.07 18.66
N MET A 737 -16.51 6.23 19.44
CA MET A 737 -16.51 4.78 19.25
C MET A 737 -17.90 4.16 19.45
N THR A 738 -18.68 4.69 20.40
CA THR A 738 -20.08 4.26 20.60
C THR A 738 -20.94 4.59 19.39
N THR A 739 -20.78 5.77 18.79
CA THR A 739 -21.50 6.16 17.57
C THR A 739 -21.05 5.33 16.36
N HIS A 740 -19.76 5.08 16.20
CA HIS A 740 -19.20 4.30 15.10
C HIS A 740 -19.82 2.89 14.97
N ARG A 741 -20.15 2.28 16.11
CA ARG A 741 -20.77 0.96 16.21
C ARG A 741 -22.26 0.94 15.84
N ARG A 742 -22.97 2.06 16.02
CA ARG A 742 -24.42 2.17 15.76
C ARG A 742 -24.70 2.51 14.30
N VAL A 743 -24.51 1.56 13.40
CA VAL A 743 -24.93 1.73 12.00
C VAL A 743 -25.97 0.67 11.63
N GLU A 744 -27.17 1.14 11.32
CA GLU A 744 -28.23 0.31 10.77
C GLU A 744 -28.24 0.51 9.25
N TYR A 745 -28.05 -0.58 8.52
CA TYR A 745 -28.17 -0.58 7.07
C TYR A 745 -29.62 -0.90 6.71
N GLY A 746 -30.33 0.09 6.15
CA GLY A 746 -31.66 -0.12 5.61
C GLY A 746 -31.58 -0.92 4.30
N VAL A 747 -31.85 -2.22 4.36
CA VAL A 747 -31.88 -3.08 3.18
C VAL A 747 -33.22 -2.88 2.46
N SER A 748 -33.22 -2.32 1.25
CA SER A 748 -34.41 -2.19 0.40
C SER A 748 -34.23 -2.99 -0.90
N ASN A 749 -35.29 -3.70 -1.31
CA ASN A 749 -35.19 -4.84 -2.24
C ASN A 749 -35.38 -4.49 -3.73
N GLU A 750 -35.93 -3.33 -4.09
CA GLU A 750 -36.55 -3.16 -5.42
C GLU A 750 -35.54 -2.98 -6.58
N THR A 751 -34.25 -2.69 -6.31
CA THR A 751 -33.26 -2.40 -7.36
C THR A 751 -31.87 -3.03 -7.20
N SER A 752 -31.64 -3.85 -6.18
CA SER A 752 -30.30 -4.41 -5.87
C SER A 752 -29.83 -5.42 -6.92
N LEU A 753 -28.50 -5.46 -7.14
CA LEU A 753 -27.81 -6.45 -8.00
C LEU A 753 -27.69 -7.84 -7.34
N VAL A 754 -27.88 -7.89 -6.02
CA VAL A 754 -27.71 -9.08 -5.16
C VAL A 754 -28.97 -9.28 -4.33
N GLY A 755 -29.31 -10.54 -4.04
CA GLY A 755 -30.46 -10.88 -3.20
C GLY A 755 -30.33 -10.36 -1.75
N GLU A 756 -31.47 -10.24 -1.07
CA GLU A 756 -31.58 -9.75 0.31
C GLU A 756 -30.67 -10.52 1.28
N ASP A 757 -30.55 -11.83 1.12
CA ASP A 757 -29.70 -12.68 1.95
C ASP A 757 -28.21 -12.30 1.87
N GLY A 758 -27.73 -11.94 0.67
CA GLY A 758 -26.34 -11.52 0.47
C GLY A 758 -26.06 -10.18 1.13
N LEU A 759 -26.98 -9.22 1.01
CA LEU A 759 -26.87 -7.92 1.69
C LEU A 759 -26.92 -8.08 3.21
N ASN A 760 -27.80 -8.93 3.74
CA ASN A 760 -27.90 -9.23 5.16
C ASN A 760 -26.64 -9.90 5.70
N ARG A 761 -26.04 -10.85 4.96
CA ARG A 761 -24.76 -11.48 5.31
C ARG A 761 -23.66 -10.43 5.48
N VAL A 762 -23.51 -9.53 4.50
CA VAL A 762 -22.48 -8.48 4.54
C VAL A 762 -22.73 -7.46 5.65
N ALA A 763 -23.98 -7.03 5.84
CA ALA A 763 -24.34 -6.10 6.92
C ALA A 763 -23.99 -6.69 8.31
N ASN A 764 -24.24 -7.98 8.51
CA ASN A 764 -23.88 -8.69 9.74
C ASN A 764 -22.35 -8.74 9.96
N GLU A 765 -21.56 -9.03 8.92
CA GLU A 765 -20.09 -9.04 8.99
C GLU A 765 -19.53 -7.65 9.37
N ILE A 766 -20.11 -6.58 8.81
CA ILE A 766 -19.69 -5.20 9.12
C ILE A 766 -20.02 -4.87 10.58
N ASN A 767 -21.25 -5.14 11.01
CA ASN A 767 -21.70 -4.88 12.37
C ASN A 767 -20.85 -5.67 13.38
N GLN A 768 -20.61 -6.95 13.12
CA GLN A 768 -19.73 -7.77 13.94
C GLN A 768 -18.31 -7.17 14.00
N SER A 769 -17.71 -6.82 12.85
CA SER A 769 -16.38 -6.24 12.81
C SER A 769 -16.27 -4.95 13.63
N ARG A 770 -17.29 -4.09 13.58
CA ARG A 770 -17.31 -2.82 14.32
C ARG A 770 -17.56 -3.03 15.81
N GLU A 771 -18.47 -3.93 16.18
CA GLU A 771 -18.73 -4.28 17.58
C GLU A 771 -17.49 -4.82 18.29
N MET A 772 -16.65 -5.60 17.61
CA MET A 772 -15.38 -6.09 18.17
C MET A 772 -14.38 -4.99 18.58
N THR A 773 -14.56 -3.75 18.12
CA THR A 773 -13.73 -2.62 18.60
C THR A 773 -13.97 -2.32 20.07
N LYS A 774 -15.16 -2.65 20.59
CA LYS A 774 -15.51 -2.53 22.01
C LYS A 774 -14.46 -3.15 22.91
N ASP A 775 -14.12 -4.40 22.64
CA ASP A 775 -13.25 -5.18 23.54
C ASP A 775 -11.76 -4.84 23.35
N ARG A 776 -11.41 -4.16 22.25
CA ARG A 776 -10.02 -3.86 21.85
C ARG A 776 -9.60 -2.42 22.11
N VAL A 777 -10.56 -1.49 22.19
CA VAL A 777 -10.29 -0.05 22.30
C VAL A 777 -10.83 0.50 23.62
N ASP A 778 -12.09 0.21 23.96
CA ASP A 778 -12.75 0.80 25.13
C ASP A 778 -12.00 0.52 26.45
N PRO A 779 -11.48 -0.69 26.74
CA PRO A 779 -10.79 -0.95 28.01
C PRO A 779 -9.61 -0.01 28.28
N PHE A 780 -8.85 0.35 27.24
CA PHE A 780 -7.70 1.25 27.39
C PHE A 780 -8.14 2.70 27.62
N LEU A 781 -9.15 3.16 26.86
CA LEU A 781 -9.72 4.50 27.03
C LEU A 781 -10.41 4.66 28.40
N ASP A 782 -11.17 3.65 28.82
CA ASP A 782 -11.84 3.63 30.12
C ASP A 782 -10.84 3.62 31.27
N GLN A 783 -9.77 2.80 31.18
CA GLN A 783 -8.70 2.79 32.18
C GLN A 783 -8.07 4.19 32.33
N MET A 784 -7.67 4.83 31.23
CA MET A 784 -7.10 6.18 31.26
C MET A 784 -8.09 7.21 31.82
N ARG A 785 -9.38 7.15 31.42
CA ARG A 785 -10.42 8.06 31.91
C ARG A 785 -10.64 7.91 33.43
N ILE A 786 -10.62 6.69 33.94
CA ILE A 786 -10.75 6.39 35.37
C ILE A 786 -9.53 6.91 36.12
N ASP A 787 -8.31 6.58 35.67
CA ASP A 787 -7.06 6.99 36.33
C ASP A 787 -6.93 8.51 36.42
N LEU A 788 -7.33 9.23 35.36
CA LEU A 788 -7.32 10.69 35.33
C LEU A 788 -8.37 11.33 36.26
N THR A 789 -9.37 10.58 36.72
CA THR A 789 -10.35 11.07 37.72
C THR A 789 -9.69 11.32 39.08
N SER A 790 -8.55 10.68 39.37
CA SER A 790 -7.77 10.94 40.60
C SER A 790 -7.26 12.39 40.73
N TYR A 791 -7.31 13.18 39.65
CA TYR A 791 -7.01 14.61 39.68
C TYR A 791 -8.21 15.48 40.08
N GLU A 792 -9.43 14.93 40.17
CA GLU A 792 -10.66 15.59 40.65
C GLU A 792 -10.80 15.55 42.18
N GLU A 793 -10.29 14.49 42.82
CA GLU A 793 -10.57 14.19 44.23
C GLU A 793 -9.90 15.19 45.19
N GLU A 794 -10.70 15.75 46.10
CA GLU A 794 -10.24 16.38 47.34
C GLU A 794 -10.16 15.28 48.40
N GLU A 795 -8.95 14.84 48.74
CA GLU A 795 -8.67 14.27 50.07
C GLU A 795 -7.65 15.11 50.82
#